data_AF-A0A0J6CP59-F1
#
_entry.id   AF-A0A0J6CP59-F1
#
_cell.length_a   1.000
_cell.length_b   1.000
_cell.length_c   1.000
_cell.angle_alpha   90.00
_cell.angle_beta   90.00
_cell.angle_gamma   90.00
#
_symmetry.space_group_name_H-M   'P 1'
#
loop_
_entity.id
_entity.type
_entity.pdbx_description
1 polymer ?
#
loop_
_entity_poly.entity_id
_entity_poly.type
_entity_poly.pdbx_seq_one_letter_code
_entity_poly.pdbx_strand_id
1 'polypeptide(L)'
;MTIKKSIPQPKTYGPLKNLPLIDKDKPIQSFMKLATEFGPIYQFQFPGRTSTFVSSASLVAEITDEKRFDKKVGPVLQKVRAFGGDGLFTSETNEQNWKKAHNILLPSFSQQAMKGYHNKMVDLAIQLIQKWARLNPDEEIDVPEDMTRLTLDTIGLCGFDFRFNSFYRESNHEFVDAMVRALDEAMNQSQRLGVQDKLMVRSKKQFREDIDYMFSLVDGLIEDRKQNGDQGEDDLLAHMLKGKDPETGEPLDDENIRFQIITFLIAGHETTSGLLSFTLYYLMNNPDKLAKAQEEVDRVVGDAIPDYKQVKQLKYVRMILNESLRLWPTAPAFSLYAKEDTTLNGEYDVEKGDEFTLLLPELHRDKSIWGDNVEEFVPERFEDPSSIPQHAYKPFGNGQRACIGQQFSLHEATLVLGMIIQHFDLIDHSNYQLDVKETLTLKPDGLKMKVKQRKESISFVTQTSETVEKEKKTAPAPVKNAHGTPLLVLYGSNLGTAEGIARDLAETGRQQGFSAEVAPLNDYVNELPQDGAVLIVSASYNGNPPDNADEFVQWLNEMEDGAVNGVHYAVFGCGDRNWANTYQRIPSLIDEQLSKKGAQRISETGDGDASDDFEGDYEKWEATLWPNLAEAMNIELNENSAENSAISMSFVSGVSDTPLARTHHAFTAIINRNIELQHTESGRSTRHIELMLPDGVTYQEGDHVGILPQNSDEMVNRVLDRFSLNGHDHVLLTGDSGKAAHLPTDKPVKLQELLSSYVELQEPATRSQIRALASHTVCPPHVVELEQLLEDDTYKKEALEKRVTMLELVEHYLACEIPFERFIALLTPLKARYYSISSSPLYKEREASMTVSVVRDTAWNGNGEYKGVASNYLANREFGDKVACFINTPQSNFQLPENTETPIILIGPGTGVAPFRGFIQNRRELMNQGKTLGEAHLYFGCRNPEHDFLYKEELEQAEKEGLVTLHTAFSRCPRRPKMYVQQRLSENATEILPLLKDNGHLYICGDGSKMAPEVEHTFISSYASFYKTTEKEAIQWLEELERDGRYAKDVWAGA
;
A
#
# COMPACT_ATOMS: atom_id res chain seq x y z
N MET A 1 -10.22 29.68 49.70
CA MET A 1 -11.53 29.70 49.00
C MET A 1 -11.32 30.40 47.67
N THR A 2 -11.06 29.65 46.62
CA THR A 2 -10.95 30.18 45.26
C THR A 2 -12.34 30.64 44.84
N ILE A 3 -12.51 31.91 44.50
CA ILE A 3 -13.81 32.46 44.04
C ILE A 3 -14.05 31.87 42.65
N LYS A 4 -15.03 30.97 42.55
CA LYS A 4 -15.42 30.36 41.28
C LYS A 4 -15.98 31.44 40.34
N LYS A 5 -15.53 31.45 39.09
CA LYS A 5 -15.93 32.43 38.07
C LYS A 5 -17.11 31.91 37.26
N SER A 6 -18.07 32.78 36.95
CA SER A 6 -19.09 32.50 35.95
C SER A 6 -18.48 32.58 34.55
N ILE A 7 -18.85 31.66 33.66
CA ILE A 7 -18.43 31.71 32.25
C ILE A 7 -18.95 33.02 31.61
N PRO A 8 -18.09 33.81 30.94
CA PRO A 8 -18.50 35.01 30.21
C PRO A 8 -19.60 34.73 29.19
N GLN A 9 -20.55 35.66 29.03
CA GLN A 9 -21.64 35.51 28.07
C GLN A 9 -21.91 36.83 27.33
N PRO A 10 -22.09 36.82 26.00
CA PRO A 10 -22.53 37.98 25.25
C PRO A 10 -23.97 38.36 25.58
N LYS A 11 -24.31 39.63 25.31
CA LYS A 11 -25.66 40.16 25.49
C LYS A 11 -26.69 39.39 24.65
N THR A 12 -27.80 39.00 25.28
CA THR A 12 -28.92 38.32 24.60
C THR A 12 -29.94 39.31 24.03
N TYR A 13 -30.57 38.93 22.91
CA TYR A 13 -31.56 39.71 22.15
C TYR A 13 -32.94 39.02 22.19
N GLY A 14 -33.59 39.05 23.35
CA GLY A 14 -34.94 38.51 23.52
C GLY A 14 -35.05 37.01 23.17
N PRO A 15 -36.09 36.57 22.43
CA PRO A 15 -36.25 35.17 22.02
C PRO A 15 -35.13 34.64 21.10
N LEU A 16 -34.44 35.52 20.39
CA LEU A 16 -33.33 35.14 19.50
C LEU A 16 -32.01 34.90 20.26
N LYS A 17 -31.96 35.23 21.56
CA LYS A 17 -30.78 35.01 22.41
C LYS A 17 -29.53 35.61 21.77
N ASN A 18 -28.43 34.89 21.59
CA ASN A 18 -27.20 35.42 20.99
C ASN A 18 -27.14 35.28 19.47
N LEU A 19 -28.13 34.65 18.83
CA LEU A 19 -28.15 34.38 17.38
C LEU A 19 -27.89 35.61 16.48
N PRO A 20 -28.35 36.84 16.81
CA PRO A 20 -28.06 38.02 15.98
C PRO A 20 -26.59 38.45 15.93
N LEU A 21 -25.72 37.86 16.76
CA LEU A 21 -24.28 38.13 16.75
C LEU A 21 -23.52 37.31 15.70
N ILE A 22 -24.21 36.38 15.02
CA ILE A 22 -23.61 35.43 14.11
C ILE A 22 -23.96 35.81 12.67
N ASP A 23 -22.93 35.94 11.85
CA ASP A 23 -23.07 35.92 10.40
C ASP A 23 -23.47 34.51 9.96
N LYS A 24 -24.57 34.40 9.22
CA LYS A 24 -25.12 33.10 8.80
C LYS A 24 -24.23 32.41 7.78
N ASP A 25 -23.53 33.18 6.96
CA ASP A 25 -22.66 32.68 5.91
C ASP A 25 -21.23 32.43 6.44
N LYS A 26 -20.89 33.01 7.61
CA LYS A 26 -19.58 32.89 8.27
C LYS A 26 -19.67 32.67 9.79
N PRO A 27 -20.33 31.58 10.25
CA PRO A 27 -20.55 31.32 11.66
C PRO A 27 -19.27 31.10 12.48
N ILE A 28 -18.28 30.37 11.97
CA ILE A 28 -16.99 30.11 12.62
C ILE A 28 -16.24 31.41 12.84
N GLN A 29 -16.07 32.24 11.82
CA GLN A 29 -15.44 33.56 11.98
C GLN A 29 -16.17 34.45 12.99
N SER A 30 -17.50 34.34 13.08
CA SER A 30 -18.27 35.04 14.12
C SER A 30 -17.94 34.52 15.52
N PHE A 31 -17.80 33.20 15.68
CA PHE A 31 -17.39 32.59 16.96
C PHE A 31 -15.93 32.90 17.32
N MET A 32 -15.02 33.00 16.35
CA MET A 32 -13.64 33.45 16.53
C MET A 32 -13.60 34.88 17.08
N LYS A 33 -14.36 35.79 16.47
CA LYS A 33 -14.48 37.18 16.94
C LYS A 33 -15.01 37.26 18.38
N LEU A 34 -16.00 36.43 18.72
CA LEU A 34 -16.52 36.36 20.09
C LEU A 34 -15.50 35.80 21.08
N ALA A 35 -14.67 34.82 20.67
CA ALA A 35 -13.57 34.33 21.50
C ALA A 35 -12.54 35.43 21.79
N THR A 36 -12.24 36.28 20.80
CA THR A 36 -11.38 37.45 20.99
C THR A 36 -11.98 38.48 21.95
N GLU A 37 -13.30 38.70 21.91
CA GLU A 37 -13.98 39.70 22.75
C GLU A 37 -14.22 39.23 24.20
N PHE A 38 -14.67 37.99 24.38
CA PHE A 38 -15.09 37.45 25.69
C PHE A 38 -14.04 36.57 26.36
N GLY A 39 -12.96 36.23 25.64
CA GLY A 39 -11.89 35.36 26.11
C GLY A 39 -12.04 33.91 25.64
N PRO A 40 -11.08 33.04 26.02
CA PRO A 40 -10.94 31.70 25.48
C PRO A 40 -12.00 30.69 25.97
N ILE A 41 -12.91 31.13 26.85
CA ILE A 41 -14.11 30.40 27.24
C ILE A 41 -15.28 31.37 27.33
N TYR A 42 -16.36 31.07 26.62
CA TYR A 42 -17.59 31.84 26.70
C TYR A 42 -18.81 30.98 26.41
N GLN A 43 -19.94 31.39 26.97
CA GLN A 43 -21.21 30.72 26.78
C GLN A 43 -22.00 31.43 25.68
N PHE A 44 -22.57 30.67 24.75
CA PHE A 44 -23.43 31.17 23.69
C PHE A 44 -24.83 30.55 23.81
N GLN A 45 -25.85 31.38 23.94
CA GLN A 45 -27.24 30.93 24.00
C GLN A 45 -27.87 30.98 22.60
N PHE A 46 -28.25 29.81 22.11
CA PHE A 46 -29.14 29.66 20.97
C PHE A 46 -30.60 29.65 21.46
N PRO A 47 -31.58 29.87 20.57
CA PRO A 47 -32.98 29.58 20.89
C PRO A 47 -33.16 28.10 21.28
N GLY A 48 -33.37 27.82 22.57
CA GLY A 48 -33.68 26.49 23.09
C GLY A 48 -32.47 25.62 23.48
N ARG A 49 -31.24 26.10 23.32
CA ARG A 49 -30.02 25.40 23.79
C ARG A 49 -28.90 26.38 24.14
N THR A 50 -27.95 25.93 24.92
CA THR A 50 -26.76 26.70 25.30
C THR A 50 -25.52 25.90 24.91
N SER A 51 -24.48 26.55 24.42
CA SER A 51 -23.21 25.92 24.07
C SER A 51 -22.07 26.70 24.69
N THR A 52 -21.10 26.02 25.28
CA THR A 52 -19.87 26.65 25.77
C THR A 52 -18.79 26.50 24.71
N PHE A 53 -18.19 27.61 24.28
CA PHE A 53 -17.08 27.59 23.34
C PHE A 53 -15.76 27.68 24.10
N VAL A 54 -14.77 26.91 23.67
CA VAL A 54 -13.43 26.84 24.27
C VAL A 54 -12.38 26.96 23.17
N SER A 55 -11.31 27.72 23.44
CA SER A 55 -10.22 27.90 22.48
C SER A 55 -8.81 28.03 23.04
N SER A 56 -8.56 28.15 24.35
CA SER A 56 -7.16 28.18 24.84
C SER A 56 -6.57 26.79 25.05
N ALA A 57 -5.27 26.64 24.82
CA ALA A 57 -4.54 25.40 25.02
C ALA A 57 -4.74 24.82 26.44
N SER A 58 -4.70 25.67 27.47
CA SER A 58 -4.91 25.26 28.87
C SER A 58 -6.27 24.61 29.12
N LEU A 59 -7.35 25.19 28.59
CA LEU A 59 -8.70 24.65 28.76
C LEU A 59 -8.93 23.43 27.87
N VAL A 60 -8.35 23.43 26.67
CA VAL A 60 -8.40 22.31 25.74
C VAL A 60 -7.72 21.08 26.32
N ALA A 61 -6.58 21.25 26.99
CA ALA A 61 -5.92 20.16 27.71
C ALA A 61 -6.86 19.44 28.68
N GLU A 62 -7.78 20.17 29.33
CA GLU A 62 -8.76 19.57 30.24
C GLU A 62 -9.97 18.99 29.52
N ILE A 63 -10.61 19.74 28.61
CA ILE A 63 -11.83 19.24 27.95
C ILE A 63 -11.55 18.09 26.98
N THR A 64 -10.28 17.87 26.60
CA THR A 64 -9.85 16.74 25.76
C THR A 64 -9.29 15.56 26.56
N ASP A 65 -9.36 15.60 27.88
CA ASP A 65 -9.11 14.45 28.75
C ASP A 65 -10.26 13.43 28.60
N GLU A 66 -9.98 12.33 27.91
CA GLU A 66 -10.93 11.26 27.62
C GLU A 66 -11.46 10.56 28.88
N LYS A 67 -10.85 10.75 30.06
CA LYS A 67 -11.40 10.23 31.32
C LYS A 67 -12.61 11.04 31.79
N ARG A 68 -12.61 12.35 31.54
CA ARG A 68 -13.62 13.30 32.02
C ARG A 68 -14.60 13.74 30.95
N PHE A 69 -14.18 13.72 29.68
CA PHE A 69 -14.96 14.19 28.55
C PHE A 69 -15.02 13.15 27.44
N ASP A 70 -16.05 13.21 26.60
CA ASP A 70 -16.21 12.34 25.44
C ASP A 70 -16.88 13.12 24.29
N LYS A 71 -16.81 12.59 23.08
CA LYS A 71 -17.44 13.18 21.89
C LYS A 71 -18.93 13.41 22.12
N LYS A 72 -19.40 14.55 21.62
CA LYS A 72 -20.82 14.84 21.46
C LYS A 72 -21.14 15.00 19.97
N VAL A 73 -22.16 14.29 19.47
CA VAL A 73 -22.70 14.55 18.13
C VAL A 73 -23.49 15.86 18.18
N GLY A 74 -22.83 16.93 17.70
CA GLY A 74 -23.38 18.28 17.69
C GLY A 74 -24.62 18.43 16.79
N PRO A 75 -25.36 19.54 16.91
CA PRO A 75 -26.65 19.72 16.23
C PRO A 75 -26.61 19.64 14.71
N VAL A 76 -25.51 20.05 14.07
CA VAL A 76 -25.32 19.91 12.62
C VAL A 76 -25.17 18.43 12.27
N LEU A 77 -24.31 17.70 12.98
CA LEU A 77 -24.10 16.27 12.76
C LEU A 77 -25.36 15.45 13.02
N GLN A 78 -26.20 15.84 13.99
CA GLN A 78 -27.52 15.25 14.19
C GLN A 78 -28.43 15.38 12.97
N LYS A 79 -28.25 16.41 12.13
CA LYS A 79 -28.96 16.54 10.84
C LYS A 79 -28.31 15.69 9.75
N VAL A 80 -26.97 15.59 9.75
CA VAL A 80 -26.22 14.70 8.84
C VAL A 80 -26.57 13.23 9.07
N ARG A 81 -26.93 12.82 10.30
CA ARG A 81 -27.43 11.45 10.60
C ARG A 81 -28.59 10.98 9.72
N ALA A 82 -29.34 11.90 9.09
CA ALA A 82 -30.39 11.53 8.14
C ALA A 82 -29.86 10.72 6.94
N PHE A 83 -28.58 10.88 6.59
CA PHE A 83 -27.91 10.14 5.50
C PHE A 83 -26.56 9.52 5.89
N GLY A 84 -25.91 10.01 6.93
CA GLY A 84 -24.71 9.39 7.50
C GLY A 84 -25.00 8.33 8.57
N GLY A 85 -26.26 8.16 8.99
CA GLY A 85 -26.66 7.18 10.00
C GLY A 85 -25.80 7.20 11.27
N ASP A 86 -25.47 6.01 11.79
CA ASP A 86 -24.49 5.79 12.85
C ASP A 86 -23.07 5.47 12.29
N GLY A 87 -22.72 6.10 11.16
CA GLY A 87 -21.37 6.10 10.61
C GLY A 87 -20.31 6.63 11.58
N LEU A 88 -19.03 6.37 11.29
CA LEU A 88 -17.90 6.75 12.16
C LEU A 88 -17.89 8.23 12.58
N PHE A 89 -18.34 9.11 11.68
CA PHE A 89 -18.37 10.55 11.90
C PHE A 89 -19.63 11.02 12.66
N THR A 90 -20.77 10.35 12.51
CA THR A 90 -22.08 10.81 12.99
C THR A 90 -22.61 10.03 14.21
N SER A 91 -21.87 9.02 14.66
CA SER A 91 -22.10 8.24 15.88
C SER A 91 -21.48 8.87 17.13
N GLU A 92 -22.13 8.65 18.27
CA GLU A 92 -21.54 8.82 19.61
C GLU A 92 -20.56 7.66 19.91
N THR A 93 -19.71 7.81 20.92
CA THR A 93 -18.69 6.79 21.30
C THR A 93 -19.31 5.51 21.86
N ASN A 94 -20.46 5.60 22.51
CA ASN A 94 -21.14 4.47 23.11
C ASN A 94 -22.05 3.69 22.14
N GLU A 95 -22.17 4.11 20.88
CA GLU A 95 -22.93 3.38 19.86
C GLU A 95 -22.13 2.17 19.37
N GLN A 96 -22.72 0.97 19.44
CA GLN A 96 -22.02 -0.29 19.12
C GLN A 96 -21.45 -0.31 17.70
N ASN A 97 -22.19 0.22 16.72
CA ASN A 97 -21.76 0.28 15.33
C ASN A 97 -20.54 1.19 15.11
N TRP A 98 -20.32 2.20 15.96
CA TRP A 98 -19.08 2.97 15.91
C TRP A 98 -17.86 2.09 16.18
N LYS A 99 -17.89 1.34 17.30
CA LYS A 99 -16.76 0.51 17.72
C LYS A 99 -16.50 -0.61 16.70
N LYS A 100 -17.56 -1.30 16.26
CA LYS A 100 -17.46 -2.34 15.22
C LYS A 100 -16.82 -1.80 13.94
N ALA A 101 -17.33 -0.69 13.41
CA ALA A 101 -16.80 -0.10 12.19
C ALA A 101 -15.35 0.36 12.37
N HIS A 102 -15.03 0.99 13.50
CA HIS A 102 -13.68 1.44 13.81
C HIS A 102 -12.69 0.28 13.79
N ASN A 103 -13.00 -0.81 14.51
CA ASN A 103 -12.13 -1.98 14.61
C ASN A 103 -11.98 -2.71 13.27
N ILE A 104 -13.07 -2.87 12.52
CA ILE A 104 -13.08 -3.54 11.21
C ILE A 104 -12.25 -2.77 10.17
N LEU A 105 -12.29 -1.44 10.20
CA LEU A 105 -11.72 -0.58 9.17
C LEU A 105 -10.30 -0.09 9.47
N LEU A 106 -9.83 -0.25 10.72
CA LEU A 106 -8.48 0.17 11.11
C LEU A 106 -7.35 -0.41 10.23
N PRO A 107 -7.37 -1.70 9.82
CA PRO A 107 -6.35 -2.27 8.94
C PRO A 107 -6.25 -1.57 7.58
N SER A 108 -7.36 -1.03 7.07
CA SER A 108 -7.44 -0.32 5.78
C SER A 108 -6.72 1.02 5.79
N PHE A 109 -6.30 1.49 6.96
CA PHE A 109 -5.50 2.71 7.14
C PHE A 109 -4.08 2.42 7.64
N SER A 110 -3.64 1.14 7.58
CA SER A 110 -2.28 0.73 7.90
C SER A 110 -1.24 1.23 6.90
N GLN A 111 0.04 1.19 7.27
CA GLN A 111 1.13 1.52 6.35
C GLN A 111 1.14 0.61 5.10
N GLN A 112 0.77 -0.67 5.27
CA GLN A 112 0.65 -1.62 4.16
C GLN A 112 -0.49 -1.24 3.21
N ALA A 113 -1.65 -0.84 3.75
CA ALA A 113 -2.76 -0.35 2.94
C ALA A 113 -2.38 0.94 2.17
N MET A 114 -1.66 1.87 2.81
CA MET A 114 -1.20 3.10 2.13
C MET A 114 -0.26 2.81 0.96
N LYS A 115 0.61 1.79 1.08
CA LYS A 115 1.43 1.32 -0.06
C LYS A 115 0.55 0.77 -1.19
N GLY A 116 -0.50 0.02 -0.86
CA GLY A 116 -1.46 -0.50 -1.84
C GLY A 116 -2.22 0.61 -2.58
N TYR A 117 -2.64 1.66 -1.87
CA TYR A 117 -3.36 2.78 -2.50
C TYR A 117 -2.47 3.74 -3.29
N HIS A 118 -1.17 3.74 -3.07
CA HIS A 118 -0.25 4.73 -3.64
C HIS A 118 -0.38 4.85 -5.17
N ASN A 119 -0.44 3.73 -5.89
CA ASN A 119 -0.57 3.77 -7.35
C ASN A 119 -1.93 4.33 -7.82
N LYS A 120 -3.01 4.03 -7.09
CA LYS A 120 -4.35 4.57 -7.36
C LYS A 120 -4.37 6.09 -7.14
N MET A 121 -3.70 6.59 -6.09
CA MET A 121 -3.52 8.03 -5.85
C MET A 121 -2.65 8.70 -6.93
N VAL A 122 -1.56 8.04 -7.33
CA VAL A 122 -0.66 8.52 -8.40
C VAL A 122 -1.41 8.65 -9.73
N ASP A 123 -2.25 7.68 -10.11
CA ASP A 123 -3.08 7.76 -11.31
C ASP A 123 -3.91 9.06 -11.34
N LEU A 124 -4.62 9.35 -10.25
CA LEU A 124 -5.47 10.53 -10.18
C LEU A 124 -4.67 11.84 -10.09
N ALA A 125 -3.54 11.85 -9.39
CA ALA A 125 -2.62 12.98 -9.39
C ALA A 125 -2.08 13.27 -10.81
N ILE A 126 -1.71 12.23 -11.57
CA ILE A 126 -1.28 12.35 -12.97
C ILE A 126 -2.40 12.99 -13.82
N GLN A 127 -3.65 12.59 -13.63
CA GLN A 127 -4.79 13.17 -14.36
C GLN A 127 -4.94 14.67 -14.09
N LEU A 128 -4.78 15.11 -12.84
CA LEU A 128 -4.75 16.54 -12.50
C LEU A 128 -3.58 17.26 -13.20
N ILE A 129 -2.36 16.73 -13.10
CA ILE A 129 -1.17 17.33 -13.73
C ILE A 129 -1.37 17.44 -15.25
N GLN A 130 -1.91 16.39 -15.89
CA GLN A 130 -2.21 16.40 -17.32
C GLN A 130 -3.28 17.42 -17.69
N LYS A 131 -4.31 17.59 -16.86
CA LYS A 131 -5.34 18.62 -17.07
C LYS A 131 -4.69 20.00 -17.08
N TRP A 132 -3.90 20.33 -16.05
CA TRP A 132 -3.26 21.63 -15.92
C TRP A 132 -2.20 21.89 -16.99
N ALA A 133 -1.47 20.86 -17.41
CA ALA A 133 -0.46 20.96 -18.47
C ALA A 133 -1.03 21.29 -19.85
N ARG A 134 -2.32 20.99 -20.08
CA ARG A 134 -3.01 21.27 -21.35
C ARG A 134 -3.65 22.66 -21.40
N LEU A 135 -3.65 23.39 -20.28
CA LEU A 135 -4.18 24.75 -20.24
C LEU A 135 -3.27 25.72 -20.99
N ASN A 136 -3.88 26.64 -21.72
CA ASN A 136 -3.18 27.76 -22.32
C ASN A 136 -2.72 28.73 -21.21
N PRO A 137 -1.63 29.50 -21.41
CA PRO A 137 -1.11 30.43 -20.39
C PRO A 137 -2.11 31.48 -19.88
N ASP A 138 -3.17 31.75 -20.63
CA ASP A 138 -4.22 32.71 -20.29
C ASP A 138 -5.42 32.10 -19.54
N GLU A 139 -5.55 30.78 -19.49
CA GLU A 139 -6.63 30.07 -18.80
C GLU A 139 -6.42 30.05 -17.28
N GLU A 140 -7.54 30.02 -16.54
CA GLU A 140 -7.56 30.04 -15.08
C GLU A 140 -7.95 28.66 -14.53
N ILE A 141 -7.32 28.26 -13.43
CA ILE A 141 -7.69 27.09 -12.63
C ILE A 141 -8.57 27.57 -11.47
N ASP A 142 -9.75 26.97 -11.34
CA ASP A 142 -10.54 27.05 -10.10
C ASP A 142 -9.98 26.03 -9.11
N VAL A 143 -9.24 26.51 -8.11
CA VAL A 143 -8.45 25.63 -7.24
C VAL A 143 -9.35 24.76 -6.37
N PRO A 144 -10.33 25.29 -5.61
CA PRO A 144 -11.19 24.46 -4.78
C PRO A 144 -11.98 23.42 -5.57
N GLU A 145 -12.44 23.76 -6.78
CA GLU A 145 -13.16 22.82 -7.64
C GLU A 145 -12.26 21.66 -8.08
N ASP A 146 -11.06 21.94 -8.58
CA ASP A 146 -10.14 20.90 -9.05
C ASP A 146 -9.65 19.99 -7.92
N MET A 147 -9.38 20.57 -6.74
CA MET A 147 -9.01 19.78 -5.57
C MET A 147 -10.17 18.90 -5.09
N THR A 148 -11.41 19.38 -5.17
CA THR A 148 -12.61 18.61 -4.79
C THR A 148 -12.82 17.43 -5.73
N ARG A 149 -12.61 17.62 -7.04
CA ARG A 149 -12.70 16.54 -8.03
C ARG A 149 -11.63 15.49 -7.82
N LEU A 150 -10.40 15.91 -7.54
CA LEU A 150 -9.28 15.01 -7.26
C LEU A 150 -9.59 14.09 -6.07
N THR A 151 -9.84 14.70 -4.91
CA THR A 151 -9.93 13.96 -3.64
C THR A 151 -11.16 13.06 -3.59
N LEU A 152 -12.25 13.45 -4.26
CA LEU A 152 -13.43 12.61 -4.43
C LEU A 152 -13.12 11.37 -5.27
N ASP A 153 -12.48 11.53 -6.42
CA ASP A 153 -12.10 10.40 -7.26
C ASP A 153 -11.11 9.50 -6.50
N THR A 154 -10.22 10.08 -5.67
CA THR A 154 -9.24 9.31 -4.87
C THR A 154 -9.91 8.42 -3.84
N ILE A 155 -10.82 8.96 -3.02
CA ILE A 155 -11.52 8.14 -2.03
C ILE A 155 -12.48 7.15 -2.70
N GLY A 156 -13.08 7.53 -3.83
CA GLY A 156 -13.90 6.63 -4.65
C GLY A 156 -13.12 5.42 -5.12
N LEU A 157 -11.96 5.65 -5.74
CA LEU A 157 -11.13 4.60 -6.32
C LEU A 157 -10.39 3.76 -5.26
N CYS A 158 -9.78 4.40 -4.26
CA CYS A 158 -9.02 3.67 -3.24
C CYS A 158 -9.92 2.94 -2.24
N GLY A 159 -11.07 3.54 -1.89
CA GLY A 159 -11.98 2.98 -0.89
C GLY A 159 -12.95 1.95 -1.44
N PHE A 160 -13.45 2.17 -2.66
CA PHE A 160 -14.62 1.47 -3.17
C PHE A 160 -14.45 0.94 -4.60
N ASP A 161 -13.26 1.10 -5.17
CA ASP A 161 -12.96 0.81 -6.57
C ASP A 161 -13.96 1.48 -7.54
N PHE A 162 -14.42 2.68 -7.20
CA PHE A 162 -15.44 3.42 -7.94
C PHE A 162 -14.87 4.69 -8.58
N ARG A 163 -14.92 4.78 -9.91
CA ARG A 163 -14.46 5.96 -10.67
C ARG A 163 -15.60 6.93 -10.97
N PHE A 164 -15.66 8.05 -10.25
CA PHE A 164 -16.57 9.17 -10.60
C PHE A 164 -16.20 9.81 -11.95
N ASN A 165 -14.91 9.76 -12.33
CA ASN A 165 -14.33 10.31 -13.55
C ASN A 165 -14.56 11.84 -13.63
N SER A 166 -14.31 12.54 -12.52
CA SER A 166 -14.68 13.95 -12.34
C SER A 166 -13.93 14.92 -13.26
N PHE A 167 -12.72 14.57 -13.70
CA PHE A 167 -11.95 15.38 -14.65
C PHE A 167 -12.44 15.29 -16.10
N TYR A 168 -13.26 14.29 -16.43
CA TYR A 168 -13.80 14.06 -17.78
C TYR A 168 -15.25 14.55 -17.93
N ARG A 169 -15.77 15.28 -16.95
CA ARG A 169 -17.14 15.84 -16.96
C ARG A 169 -17.08 17.36 -16.86
N GLU A 170 -18.01 18.03 -17.56
CA GLU A 170 -18.20 19.48 -17.44
C GLU A 170 -18.83 19.85 -16.09
N SER A 171 -19.79 19.04 -15.63
CA SER A 171 -20.46 19.17 -14.34
C SER A 171 -20.05 18.08 -13.35
N ASN A 172 -20.27 18.32 -12.06
CA ASN A 172 -20.07 17.32 -11.03
C ASN A 172 -20.98 16.10 -11.24
N HIS A 173 -20.59 14.97 -10.65
CA HIS A 173 -21.47 13.81 -10.57
C HIS A 173 -22.70 14.16 -9.72
N GLU A 174 -23.91 13.73 -10.11
CA GLU A 174 -25.15 14.05 -9.38
C GLU A 174 -25.07 13.66 -7.89
N PHE A 175 -24.34 12.59 -7.57
CA PHE A 175 -24.06 12.19 -6.19
C PHE A 175 -23.39 13.30 -5.38
N VAL A 176 -22.42 14.02 -5.95
CA VAL A 176 -21.71 15.12 -5.29
C VAL A 176 -22.66 16.28 -5.07
N ASP A 177 -23.43 16.65 -6.10
CA ASP A 177 -24.37 17.75 -5.99
C ASP A 177 -25.46 17.43 -4.95
N ALA A 178 -25.96 16.19 -4.92
CA ALA A 178 -26.89 15.71 -3.90
C ALA A 178 -26.28 15.76 -2.49
N MET A 179 -25.03 15.31 -2.34
CA MET A 179 -24.32 15.32 -1.06
C MET A 179 -24.08 16.75 -0.55
N VAL A 180 -23.59 17.66 -1.40
CA VAL A 180 -23.37 19.07 -1.04
C VAL A 180 -24.69 19.75 -0.68
N ARG A 181 -25.76 19.55 -1.47
CA ARG A 181 -27.10 20.07 -1.14
C ARG A 181 -27.63 19.51 0.18
N ALA A 182 -27.39 18.23 0.46
CA ALA A 182 -27.79 17.60 1.71
C ALA A 182 -27.02 18.17 2.92
N LEU A 183 -25.71 18.38 2.79
CA LEU A 183 -24.88 19.01 3.82
C LEU A 183 -25.32 20.46 4.08
N ASP A 184 -25.54 21.25 3.03
CA ASP A 184 -26.03 22.63 3.12
C ASP A 184 -27.41 22.71 3.79
N GLU A 185 -28.34 21.83 3.42
CA GLU A 185 -29.66 21.79 4.05
C GLU A 185 -29.58 21.31 5.50
N ALA A 186 -28.73 20.34 5.83
CA ALA A 186 -28.47 19.91 7.21
C ALA A 186 -27.96 21.06 8.09
N MET A 187 -27.02 21.86 7.56
CA MET A 187 -26.51 23.05 8.25
C MET A 187 -27.62 24.10 8.40
N ASN A 188 -28.36 24.41 7.34
CA ASN A 188 -29.46 25.37 7.36
C ASN A 188 -30.56 24.98 8.35
N GLN A 189 -30.93 23.70 8.42
CA GLN A 189 -31.92 23.20 9.39
C GLN A 189 -31.48 23.43 10.84
N SER A 190 -30.18 23.34 11.13
CA SER A 190 -29.65 23.59 12.48
C SER A 190 -29.78 25.07 12.91
N GLN A 191 -29.88 26.00 11.94
CA GLN A 191 -30.00 27.44 12.18
C GLN A 191 -31.45 27.96 12.17
N ARG A 192 -32.41 27.19 11.63
CA ARG A 192 -33.83 27.59 11.50
C ARG A 192 -34.60 27.44 12.81
N LEU A 193 -35.56 28.32 13.05
CA LEU A 193 -36.54 28.17 14.12
C LEU A 193 -37.54 27.05 13.78
N GLY A 194 -38.04 26.30 14.77
CA GLY A 194 -38.88 25.11 14.54
C GLY A 194 -40.16 25.33 13.73
N VAL A 195 -40.74 26.55 13.74
CA VAL A 195 -41.91 26.88 12.88
C VAL A 195 -41.48 27.19 11.44
N GLN A 196 -40.34 27.86 11.25
CA GLN A 196 -39.80 28.16 9.93
C GLN A 196 -39.43 26.86 9.19
N ASP A 197 -38.77 25.93 9.88
CA ASP A 197 -38.41 24.64 9.31
C ASP A 197 -39.65 23.82 8.87
N LYS A 198 -40.76 23.87 9.62
CA LYS A 198 -42.02 23.21 9.23
C LYS A 198 -42.61 23.75 7.92
N LEU A 199 -42.32 25.00 7.56
CA LEU A 199 -42.83 25.64 6.34
C LEU A 199 -41.94 25.38 5.10
N MET A 200 -40.72 24.85 5.27
CA MET A 200 -39.76 24.58 4.18
C MET A 200 -40.07 23.29 3.40
N VAL A 201 -41.32 23.11 2.96
CA VAL A 201 -41.81 21.87 2.31
C VAL A 201 -40.99 21.50 1.07
N ARG A 202 -40.61 22.49 0.24
CA ARG A 202 -39.81 22.24 -0.97
C ARG A 202 -38.39 21.77 -0.66
N SER A 203 -37.68 22.47 0.24
CA SER A 203 -36.33 22.09 0.65
C SER A 203 -36.31 20.72 1.34
N LYS A 204 -37.31 20.41 2.17
CA LYS A 204 -37.45 19.08 2.78
C LYS A 204 -37.70 17.96 1.78
N LYS A 205 -38.43 18.27 0.71
CA LYS A 205 -38.65 17.32 -0.38
C LYS A 205 -37.33 17.06 -1.12
N GLN A 206 -36.64 18.11 -1.54
CA GLN A 206 -35.34 18.00 -2.22
C GLN A 206 -34.31 17.25 -1.36
N PHE A 207 -34.23 17.57 -0.06
CA PHE A 207 -33.35 16.88 0.88
C PHE A 207 -33.61 15.38 0.92
N ARG A 208 -34.87 14.96 0.91
CA ARG A 208 -35.21 13.54 0.86
C ARG A 208 -34.83 12.90 -0.48
N GLU A 209 -35.11 13.58 -1.59
CA GLU A 209 -34.73 13.11 -2.93
C GLU A 209 -33.21 12.94 -3.05
N ASP A 210 -32.42 13.87 -2.50
CA ASP A 210 -30.95 13.79 -2.47
C ASP A 210 -30.47 12.60 -1.62
N ILE A 211 -31.08 12.35 -0.45
CA ILE A 211 -30.76 11.21 0.42
C ILE A 211 -31.12 9.88 -0.26
N ASP A 212 -32.32 9.78 -0.81
CA ASP A 212 -32.80 8.56 -1.49
C ASP A 212 -31.90 8.22 -2.68
N TYR A 213 -31.43 9.24 -3.41
CA TYR A 213 -30.48 9.07 -4.51
C TYR A 213 -29.11 8.57 -4.01
N MET A 214 -28.54 9.20 -2.97
CA MET A 214 -27.27 8.76 -2.38
C MET A 214 -27.35 7.31 -1.90
N PHE A 215 -28.43 6.95 -1.21
CA PHE A 215 -28.66 5.58 -0.73
C PHE A 215 -28.76 4.59 -1.89
N SER A 216 -29.54 4.91 -2.92
CA SER A 216 -29.71 4.03 -4.07
C SER A 216 -28.39 3.75 -4.80
N LEU A 217 -27.53 4.76 -4.96
CA LEU A 217 -26.23 4.59 -5.60
C LEU A 217 -25.30 3.69 -4.77
N VAL A 218 -25.22 3.95 -3.47
CA VAL A 218 -24.35 3.20 -2.55
C VAL A 218 -24.84 1.75 -2.38
N ASP A 219 -26.16 1.54 -2.32
CA ASP A 219 -26.74 0.20 -2.29
C ASP A 219 -26.44 -0.58 -3.56
N GLY A 220 -26.52 0.07 -4.73
CA GLY A 220 -26.12 -0.55 -5.99
C GLY A 220 -24.66 -0.99 -5.98
N LEU A 221 -23.77 -0.14 -5.47
CA LEU A 221 -22.35 -0.48 -5.31
C LEU A 221 -22.13 -1.68 -4.38
N ILE A 222 -22.83 -1.73 -3.23
CA ILE A 222 -22.75 -2.86 -2.28
C ILE A 222 -23.27 -4.14 -2.94
N GLU A 223 -24.41 -4.07 -3.62
CA GLU A 223 -25.03 -5.22 -4.28
C GLU A 223 -24.16 -5.75 -5.42
N ASP A 224 -23.66 -4.86 -6.29
CA ASP A 224 -22.75 -5.21 -7.38
C ASP A 224 -21.48 -5.90 -6.85
N ARG A 225 -20.92 -5.42 -5.75
CA ARG A 225 -19.73 -6.03 -5.12
C ARG A 225 -20.03 -7.41 -4.54
N LYS A 226 -21.18 -7.59 -3.90
CA LYS A 226 -21.61 -8.90 -3.38
C LYS A 226 -21.87 -9.92 -4.48
N GLN A 227 -22.40 -9.48 -5.62
CA GLN A 227 -22.71 -10.36 -6.75
C GLN A 227 -21.46 -10.76 -7.53
N ASN A 228 -20.54 -9.83 -7.76
CA ASN A 228 -19.35 -10.05 -8.61
C ASN A 228 -18.09 -10.45 -7.81
N GLY A 229 -18.15 -10.41 -6.48
CA GLY A 229 -17.00 -10.65 -5.60
C GLY A 229 -16.04 -9.45 -5.55
N ASP A 230 -15.05 -9.51 -4.65
CA ASP A 230 -14.09 -8.42 -4.46
C ASP A 230 -13.00 -8.33 -5.52
N GLN A 231 -13.03 -9.17 -6.57
CA GLN A 231 -12.04 -9.19 -7.65
C GLN A 231 -10.56 -9.30 -7.18
N GLY A 232 -10.32 -9.71 -5.93
CA GLY A 232 -8.99 -9.77 -5.31
C GLY A 232 -8.56 -8.50 -4.57
N GLU A 233 -9.40 -7.47 -4.50
CA GLU A 233 -9.13 -6.20 -3.82
C GLU A 233 -9.23 -6.32 -2.29
N ASP A 234 -8.33 -5.62 -1.58
CA ASP A 234 -8.29 -5.46 -0.11
C ASP A 234 -8.60 -3.98 0.25
N ASP A 235 -9.73 -3.46 -0.24
CA ASP A 235 -10.18 -2.07 -0.10
C ASP A 235 -11.18 -1.88 1.07
N LEU A 236 -11.57 -0.62 1.37
CA LEU A 236 -12.49 -0.33 2.48
C LEU A 236 -13.80 -1.12 2.36
N LEU A 237 -14.34 -1.26 1.14
CA LEU A 237 -15.57 -2.02 0.92
C LEU A 237 -15.40 -3.51 1.22
N ALA A 238 -14.30 -4.12 0.77
CA ALA A 238 -13.97 -5.51 1.04
C ALA A 238 -13.86 -5.77 2.54
N HIS A 239 -13.19 -4.88 3.28
CA HIS A 239 -13.11 -4.97 4.75
C HIS A 239 -14.47 -4.81 5.42
N MET A 240 -15.33 -3.91 4.96
CA MET A 240 -16.68 -3.75 5.51
C MET A 240 -17.57 -4.97 5.25
N LEU A 241 -17.43 -5.63 4.10
CA LEU A 241 -18.24 -6.78 3.71
C LEU A 241 -17.79 -8.10 4.36
N LYS A 242 -16.48 -8.31 4.50
CA LYS A 242 -15.90 -9.58 5.00
C LYS A 242 -15.44 -9.51 6.45
N GLY A 243 -15.10 -8.30 6.91
CA GLY A 243 -14.53 -8.06 8.22
C GLY A 243 -15.51 -8.38 9.34
N LYS A 244 -14.95 -8.79 10.46
CA LYS A 244 -15.66 -8.98 11.73
C LYS A 244 -14.90 -8.23 12.79
N ASP A 245 -15.64 -7.62 13.70
CA ASP A 245 -15.05 -6.96 14.85
C ASP A 245 -14.25 -8.01 15.67
N PRO A 246 -12.94 -7.81 15.89
CA PRO A 246 -12.11 -8.77 16.61
C PRO A 246 -12.56 -9.00 18.06
N GLU A 247 -13.24 -8.03 18.67
CA GLU A 247 -13.73 -8.17 20.04
C GLU A 247 -15.02 -9.00 20.13
N THR A 248 -16.01 -8.70 19.28
CA THR A 248 -17.34 -9.31 19.36
C THR A 248 -17.56 -10.46 18.37
N GLY A 249 -16.75 -10.54 17.31
CA GLY A 249 -16.93 -11.46 16.18
C GLY A 249 -18.10 -11.10 15.25
N GLU A 250 -18.76 -9.95 15.47
CA GLU A 250 -19.90 -9.49 14.68
C GLU A 250 -19.45 -8.75 13.40
N PRO A 251 -20.12 -8.97 12.25
CA PRO A 251 -19.91 -8.18 11.04
C PRO A 251 -20.69 -6.85 11.09
N LEU A 252 -20.44 -5.98 10.10
CA LEU A 252 -21.33 -4.86 9.79
C LEU A 252 -22.53 -5.36 8.96
N ASP A 253 -23.70 -4.77 9.20
CA ASP A 253 -24.86 -4.96 8.33
C ASP A 253 -24.83 -3.97 7.16
N ASP A 254 -25.56 -4.29 6.08
CA ASP A 254 -25.54 -3.52 4.83
C ASP A 254 -25.97 -2.06 5.02
N GLU A 255 -26.88 -1.80 5.96
CA GLU A 255 -27.33 -0.45 6.28
C GLU A 255 -26.18 0.35 6.90
N ASN A 256 -25.44 -0.23 7.84
CA ASN A 256 -24.27 0.42 8.41
C ASN A 256 -23.13 0.56 7.39
N ILE A 257 -22.90 -0.43 6.52
CA ILE A 257 -21.91 -0.33 5.43
C ILE A 257 -22.22 0.88 4.54
N ARG A 258 -23.49 1.07 4.16
CA ARG A 258 -23.93 2.27 3.41
C ARG A 258 -23.56 3.55 4.14
N PHE A 259 -23.84 3.64 5.44
CA PHE A 259 -23.50 4.80 6.26
C PHE A 259 -22.00 5.07 6.34
N GLN A 260 -21.17 4.03 6.40
CA GLN A 260 -19.72 4.19 6.37
C GLN A 260 -19.22 4.68 5.01
N ILE A 261 -19.73 4.15 3.90
CA ILE A 261 -19.37 4.61 2.55
C ILE A 261 -19.67 6.10 2.41
N ILE A 262 -20.88 6.53 2.79
CA ILE A 262 -21.26 7.95 2.78
C ILE A 262 -20.37 8.77 3.71
N THR A 263 -20.05 8.25 4.89
CA THR A 263 -19.15 8.92 5.85
C THR A 263 -17.77 9.17 5.26
N PHE A 264 -17.16 8.19 4.60
CA PHE A 264 -15.85 8.33 3.97
C PHE A 264 -15.88 9.23 2.75
N LEU A 265 -16.96 9.19 1.95
CA LEU A 265 -17.13 10.10 0.82
C LEU A 265 -17.20 11.55 1.34
N ILE A 266 -18.00 11.84 2.36
CA ILE A 266 -18.06 13.18 2.98
C ILE A 266 -16.70 13.59 3.56
N ALA A 267 -16.12 12.76 4.42
CA ALA A 267 -14.92 13.11 5.18
C ALA A 267 -13.66 13.17 4.30
N GLY A 268 -13.48 12.25 3.36
CA GLY A 268 -12.26 12.09 2.58
C GLY A 268 -12.09 13.13 1.47
N HIS A 269 -13.18 13.61 0.86
CA HIS A 269 -13.07 14.51 -0.28
C HIS A 269 -12.91 16.00 0.14
N GLU A 270 -13.84 16.52 0.94
CA GLU A 270 -13.95 17.96 1.23
C GLU A 270 -12.81 18.46 2.13
N THR A 271 -12.38 17.64 3.09
CA THR A 271 -11.36 18.05 4.07
C THR A 271 -9.97 18.11 3.45
N THR A 272 -9.61 17.15 2.60
CA THR A 272 -8.33 17.14 1.89
C THR A 272 -8.32 18.20 0.79
N SER A 273 -9.45 18.44 0.11
CA SER A 273 -9.51 19.47 -0.93
C SER A 273 -9.36 20.88 -0.36
N GLY A 274 -9.98 21.15 0.81
CA GLY A 274 -9.78 22.40 1.55
C GLY A 274 -8.32 22.61 1.95
N LEU A 275 -7.64 21.56 2.43
CA LEU A 275 -6.24 21.61 2.83
C LEU A 275 -5.34 22.00 1.65
N LEU A 276 -5.46 21.29 0.52
CA LEU A 276 -4.68 21.58 -0.68
C LEU A 276 -4.98 23.00 -1.21
N SER A 277 -6.24 23.44 -1.15
CA SER A 277 -6.64 24.77 -1.60
C SER A 277 -6.04 25.90 -0.75
N PHE A 278 -6.11 25.80 0.58
CA PHE A 278 -5.44 26.75 1.48
C PHE A 278 -3.93 26.74 1.27
N THR A 279 -3.35 25.57 1.08
CA THR A 279 -1.91 25.41 0.88
C THR A 279 -1.44 26.12 -0.39
N LEU A 280 -2.14 25.95 -1.51
CA LEU A 280 -1.82 26.63 -2.77
C LEU A 280 -1.94 28.15 -2.63
N TYR A 281 -2.97 28.64 -1.93
CA TYR A 281 -3.07 30.07 -1.59
C TYR A 281 -1.84 30.57 -0.81
N TYR A 282 -1.44 29.86 0.25
CA TYR A 282 -0.30 30.28 1.07
C TYR A 282 1.02 30.23 0.32
N LEU A 283 1.24 29.24 -0.54
CA LEU A 283 2.46 29.16 -1.36
C LEU A 283 2.56 30.30 -2.38
N MET A 284 1.46 30.66 -3.05
CA MET A 284 1.45 31.80 -3.98
C MET A 284 1.77 33.13 -3.29
N ASN A 285 1.38 33.27 -2.03
CA ASN A 285 1.61 34.48 -1.23
C ASN A 285 2.96 34.48 -0.48
N ASN A 286 3.72 33.36 -0.50
CA ASN A 286 5.02 33.22 0.15
C ASN A 286 6.05 32.58 -0.80
N PRO A 287 6.57 33.34 -1.78
CA PRO A 287 7.46 32.81 -2.83
C PRO A 287 8.76 32.19 -2.31
N ASP A 288 9.28 32.68 -1.18
CA ASP A 288 10.46 32.10 -0.52
C ASP A 288 10.19 30.68 -0.01
N LYS A 289 8.98 30.44 0.53
CA LYS A 289 8.54 29.12 0.99
C LYS A 289 8.29 28.19 -0.19
N LEU A 290 7.67 28.69 -1.27
CA LEU A 290 7.50 27.93 -2.51
C LEU A 290 8.85 27.52 -3.11
N ALA A 291 9.82 28.43 -3.17
CA ALA A 291 11.16 28.13 -3.68
C ALA A 291 11.86 27.02 -2.86
N LYS A 292 11.79 27.09 -1.52
CA LYS A 292 12.34 26.05 -0.65
C LYS A 292 11.65 24.69 -0.83
N ALA A 293 10.33 24.68 -1.07
CA ALA A 293 9.60 23.46 -1.39
C ALA A 293 9.99 22.90 -2.77
N GLN A 294 10.18 23.76 -3.78
CA GLN A 294 10.68 23.36 -5.10
C GLN A 294 12.08 22.74 -5.00
N GLU A 295 12.99 23.32 -4.21
CA GLU A 295 14.31 22.75 -3.96
C GLU A 295 14.24 21.36 -3.31
N GLU A 296 13.35 21.15 -2.33
CA GLU A 296 13.15 19.83 -1.72
C GLU A 296 12.59 18.82 -2.74
N VAL A 297 11.55 19.19 -3.49
CA VAL A 297 10.91 18.32 -4.48
C VAL A 297 11.88 17.95 -5.59
N ASP A 298 12.64 18.93 -6.12
CA ASP A 298 13.63 18.69 -7.16
C ASP A 298 14.75 17.76 -6.67
N ARG A 299 15.16 17.87 -5.39
CA ARG A 299 16.17 17.00 -4.77
C ARG A 299 15.67 15.58 -4.50
N VAL A 300 14.45 15.44 -3.97
CA VAL A 300 13.91 14.15 -3.48
C VAL A 300 13.29 13.34 -4.62
N VAL A 301 12.49 13.99 -5.46
CA VAL A 301 11.69 13.36 -6.50
C VAL A 301 12.37 13.44 -7.87
N GLY A 302 12.98 14.59 -8.18
CA GLY A 302 13.60 14.85 -9.47
C GLY A 302 12.58 14.95 -10.62
N ASP A 303 12.78 14.16 -11.68
CA ASP A 303 11.93 14.13 -12.88
C ASP A 303 10.94 12.94 -12.93
N ALA A 304 11.05 12.01 -11.99
CA ALA A 304 10.23 10.79 -11.97
C ALA A 304 8.89 11.03 -11.28
N ILE A 305 7.95 10.08 -11.46
CA ILE A 305 6.77 9.99 -10.59
C ILE A 305 7.25 9.60 -9.19
N PRO A 306 6.84 10.31 -8.12
CA PRO A 306 7.27 10.00 -6.76
C PRO A 306 6.80 8.59 -6.35
N ASP A 307 7.72 7.74 -5.88
CA ASP A 307 7.37 6.49 -5.21
C ASP A 307 6.91 6.72 -3.75
N TYR A 308 6.38 5.67 -3.11
CA TYR A 308 5.86 5.75 -1.75
C TYR A 308 6.89 6.24 -0.71
N LYS A 309 8.17 5.88 -0.87
CA LYS A 309 9.24 6.29 0.04
C LYS A 309 9.61 7.76 -0.18
N GLN A 310 9.69 8.20 -1.43
CA GLN A 310 9.97 9.59 -1.79
C GLN A 310 8.92 10.56 -1.25
N VAL A 311 7.62 10.20 -1.30
CA VAL A 311 6.55 11.04 -0.72
C VAL A 311 6.79 11.31 0.76
N LYS A 312 7.25 10.31 1.53
CA LYS A 312 7.54 10.44 2.96
C LYS A 312 8.79 11.29 3.25
N GLN A 313 9.69 11.43 2.28
CA GLN A 313 10.90 12.24 2.38
C GLN A 313 10.66 13.74 2.10
N LEU A 314 9.46 14.12 1.63
CA LEU A 314 9.06 15.53 1.41
C LEU A 314 8.70 16.23 2.74
N LYS A 315 9.70 16.36 3.62
CA LYS A 315 9.55 16.85 5.00
C LYS A 315 9.07 18.31 5.03
N TYR A 316 9.59 19.18 4.16
CA TYR A 316 9.19 20.58 4.09
C TYR A 316 7.81 20.78 3.46
N VAL A 317 7.47 20.01 2.42
CA VAL A 317 6.09 19.96 1.88
C VAL A 317 5.10 19.56 2.99
N ARG A 318 5.47 18.60 3.84
CA ARG A 318 4.68 18.21 5.00
C ARG A 318 4.53 19.33 6.03
N MET A 319 5.59 20.08 6.32
CA MET A 319 5.53 21.27 7.19
C MET A 319 4.57 22.34 6.64
N ILE A 320 4.57 22.56 5.32
CA ILE A 320 3.66 23.49 4.63
C ILE A 320 2.19 23.06 4.81
N LEU A 321 1.89 21.78 4.65
CA LEU A 321 0.53 21.24 4.87
C LEU A 321 0.10 21.42 6.33
N ASN A 322 0.98 21.11 7.28
CA ASN A 322 0.68 21.24 8.71
C ASN A 322 0.44 22.70 9.13
N GLU A 323 1.23 23.65 8.62
CA GLU A 323 1.03 25.08 8.86
C GLU A 323 -0.26 25.61 8.20
N SER A 324 -0.63 25.08 7.04
CA SER A 324 -1.90 25.40 6.40
C SER A 324 -3.09 24.93 7.26
N LEU A 325 -3.01 23.71 7.82
CA LEU A 325 -3.99 23.20 8.78
C LEU A 325 -4.01 23.98 10.10
N ARG A 326 -2.87 24.55 10.53
CA ARG A 326 -2.81 25.41 11.72
C ARG A 326 -3.59 26.69 11.50
N LEU A 327 -3.37 27.36 10.38
CA LEU A 327 -4.04 28.63 10.08
C LEU A 327 -5.53 28.42 9.77
N TRP A 328 -5.86 27.42 8.95
CA TRP A 328 -7.23 27.11 8.57
C TRP A 328 -7.48 25.59 8.57
N PRO A 329 -7.79 25.02 9.74
CA PRO A 329 -8.20 23.62 9.83
C PRO A 329 -9.52 23.43 9.09
N THR A 330 -9.57 22.50 8.14
CA THR A 330 -10.73 22.32 7.26
C THR A 330 -11.96 21.84 8.02
N ALA A 331 -11.78 21.02 9.06
CA ALA A 331 -12.79 20.81 10.09
C ALA A 331 -12.56 21.86 11.21
N PRO A 332 -13.43 22.89 11.35
CA PRO A 332 -13.13 24.03 12.21
C PRO A 332 -13.42 23.81 13.70
N ALA A 333 -14.27 22.85 14.03
CA ALA A 333 -14.70 22.62 15.40
C ALA A 333 -15.25 21.21 15.62
N PHE A 334 -15.19 20.74 16.86
CA PHE A 334 -15.92 19.55 17.30
C PHE A 334 -16.45 19.75 18.73
N SER A 335 -17.45 18.94 19.09
CA SER A 335 -18.14 19.05 20.37
C SER A 335 -17.82 17.88 21.30
N LEU A 336 -17.77 18.17 22.59
CA LEU A 336 -17.50 17.24 23.69
C LEU A 336 -18.54 17.45 24.79
N TYR A 337 -18.76 16.46 25.63
CA TYR A 337 -19.56 16.60 26.85
C TYR A 337 -18.83 16.08 28.08
N ALA A 338 -19.14 16.64 29.26
CA ALA A 338 -18.60 16.18 30.54
C ALA A 338 -19.29 14.88 31.00
N LYS A 339 -18.52 13.84 31.30
CA LYS A 339 -19.05 12.54 31.78
C LYS A 339 -19.45 12.56 33.26
N GLU A 340 -18.87 13.49 34.02
CA GLU A 340 -19.06 13.67 35.45
C GLU A 340 -18.92 15.15 35.85
N ASP A 341 -19.37 15.49 37.06
CA ASP A 341 -19.19 16.82 37.62
C ASP A 341 -17.69 17.10 37.82
N THR A 342 -17.22 18.24 37.34
CA THR A 342 -15.80 18.58 37.37
C THR A 342 -15.58 20.10 37.39
N THR A 343 -14.32 20.53 37.27
CA THR A 343 -13.97 21.95 37.16
C THR A 343 -12.96 22.19 36.05
N LEU A 344 -13.03 23.32 35.34
CA LEU A 344 -12.01 23.75 34.37
C LEU A 344 -11.12 24.84 34.97
N ASN A 345 -9.81 24.66 34.88
CA ASN A 345 -8.73 25.42 35.49
C ASN A 345 -8.90 25.65 37.01
N GLY A 346 -9.75 24.85 37.67
CA GLY A 346 -10.22 25.11 39.04
C GLY A 346 -11.01 26.41 39.22
N GLU A 347 -11.41 27.06 38.13
CA GLU A 347 -12.11 28.36 38.14
C GLU A 347 -13.59 28.23 37.77
N TYR A 348 -13.94 27.31 36.86
CA TYR A 348 -15.29 27.15 36.33
C TYR A 348 -15.88 25.80 36.77
N ASP A 349 -17.08 25.83 37.33
CA ASP A 349 -17.84 24.61 37.62
C ASP A 349 -18.42 24.03 36.31
N VAL A 350 -18.33 22.72 36.17
CA VAL A 350 -18.86 21.96 35.04
C VAL A 350 -19.72 20.83 35.57
N GLU A 351 -20.99 20.79 35.19
CA GLU A 351 -21.91 19.73 35.57
C GLU A 351 -21.82 18.58 34.56
N LYS A 352 -22.11 17.35 35.03
CA LYS A 352 -22.25 16.19 34.15
C LYS A 352 -23.26 16.47 33.03
N GLY A 353 -22.82 16.27 31.80
CA GLY A 353 -23.61 16.47 30.58
C GLY A 353 -23.46 17.86 29.97
N ASP A 354 -22.72 18.79 30.60
CA ASP A 354 -22.40 20.07 29.98
C ASP A 354 -21.64 19.88 28.67
N GLU A 355 -22.01 20.65 27.65
CA GLU A 355 -21.49 20.55 26.28
C GLU A 355 -20.50 21.68 25.97
N PHE A 356 -19.37 21.30 25.38
CA PHE A 356 -18.29 22.19 24.98
C PHE A 356 -18.06 22.06 23.48
N THR A 357 -17.80 23.17 22.79
CA THR A 357 -17.39 23.21 21.39
C THR A 357 -16.00 23.82 21.31
N LEU A 358 -15.04 23.03 20.83
CA LEU A 358 -13.68 23.48 20.61
C LEU A 358 -13.57 24.22 19.28
N LEU A 359 -13.12 25.47 19.30
CA LEU A 359 -12.81 26.24 18.10
C LEU A 359 -11.33 26.06 17.71
N LEU A 360 -11.07 25.25 16.69
CA LEU A 360 -9.71 24.94 16.27
C LEU A 360 -8.95 26.13 15.67
N PRO A 361 -9.55 27.00 14.82
CA PRO A 361 -8.85 28.18 14.30
C PRO A 361 -8.35 29.13 15.41
N GLU A 362 -9.06 29.24 16.54
CA GLU A 362 -8.62 30.05 17.68
C GLU A 362 -7.58 29.31 18.54
N LEU A 363 -7.76 28.01 18.78
CA LEU A 363 -6.74 27.19 19.47
C LEU A 363 -5.39 27.25 18.77
N HIS A 364 -5.41 27.16 17.44
CA HIS A 364 -4.21 27.20 16.61
C HIS A 364 -3.63 28.61 16.46
N ARG A 365 -4.27 29.61 17.09
CA ARG A 365 -3.83 31.00 17.24
C ARG A 365 -3.58 31.41 18.69
N ASP A 366 -3.61 30.46 19.63
CA ASP A 366 -3.29 30.75 21.03
C ASP A 366 -1.83 31.21 21.15
N LYS A 367 -1.65 32.51 21.40
CA LYS A 367 -0.33 33.15 21.49
C LYS A 367 0.56 32.57 22.58
N SER A 368 -0.02 31.95 23.61
CA SER A 368 0.76 31.29 24.66
C SER A 368 1.55 30.09 24.14
N ILE A 369 1.14 29.53 23.00
CA ILE A 369 1.80 28.41 22.33
C ILE A 369 2.53 28.87 21.07
N TRP A 370 1.86 29.67 20.23
CA TRP A 370 2.32 29.96 18.87
C TRP A 370 3.12 31.28 18.75
N GLY A 371 3.31 32.01 19.86
CA GLY A 371 4.04 33.29 19.90
C GLY A 371 3.19 34.48 19.46
N ASP A 372 3.80 35.62 19.14
CA ASP A 372 3.05 36.82 18.71
C ASP A 372 2.75 36.83 17.20
N ASN A 373 3.55 36.14 16.40
CA ASN A 373 3.43 36.08 14.95
C ASN A 373 2.50 34.95 14.46
N VAL A 374 1.43 34.67 15.22
CA VAL A 374 0.52 33.54 14.98
C VAL A 374 -0.23 33.57 13.65
N GLU A 375 -0.35 34.75 13.02
CA GLU A 375 -1.00 34.90 11.71
C GLU A 375 -0.03 34.74 10.53
N GLU A 376 1.28 34.74 10.79
CA GLU A 376 2.28 34.52 9.74
C GLU A 376 2.33 33.04 9.33
N PHE A 377 2.50 32.79 8.03
CA PHE A 377 2.69 31.45 7.48
C PHE A 377 4.13 30.99 7.65
N VAL A 378 4.39 30.19 8.70
CA VAL A 378 5.74 29.73 9.06
C VAL A 378 5.77 28.20 9.13
N PRO A 379 6.01 27.50 8.00
CA PRO A 379 6.14 26.04 7.96
C PRO A 379 7.14 25.49 8.99
N GLU A 380 8.23 26.21 9.24
CA GLU A 380 9.30 25.82 10.16
C GLU A 380 8.84 25.64 11.62
N ARG A 381 7.64 26.07 12.01
CA ARG A 381 7.04 25.72 13.31
C ARG A 381 6.93 24.20 13.51
N PHE A 382 6.79 23.46 12.42
CA PHE A 382 6.68 22.01 12.41
C PHE A 382 8.01 21.32 12.12
N GLU A 383 9.14 22.02 12.19
CA GLU A 383 10.47 21.40 12.08
C GLU A 383 10.74 20.45 13.26
N ASP A 384 10.33 20.85 14.46
CA ASP A 384 10.28 20.00 15.65
C ASP A 384 8.86 19.95 16.21
N PRO A 385 8.01 19.02 15.72
CA PRO A 385 6.63 18.96 16.19
C PRO A 385 6.51 18.48 17.65
N SER A 386 7.59 17.97 18.27
CA SER A 386 7.60 17.57 19.69
C SER A 386 7.59 18.78 20.63
N SER A 387 7.94 19.96 20.11
CA SER A 387 7.91 21.22 20.84
C SER A 387 6.49 21.81 20.97
N ILE A 388 5.53 21.37 20.17
CA ILE A 388 4.16 21.89 20.12
C ILE A 388 3.30 21.05 21.06
N PRO A 389 2.72 21.55 22.16
CA PRO A 389 1.95 20.69 23.07
C PRO A 389 0.83 19.88 22.37
N GLN A 390 0.67 18.59 22.73
CA GLN A 390 -0.30 17.67 22.11
C GLN A 390 -1.74 18.21 22.05
N HIS A 391 -2.12 19.01 23.05
CA HIS A 391 -3.46 19.58 23.14
C HIS A 391 -3.65 20.87 22.33
N ALA A 392 -2.56 21.46 21.79
CA ALA A 392 -2.57 22.74 21.09
C ALA A 392 -2.70 22.61 19.56
N TYR A 393 -2.50 21.41 18.99
CA TYR A 393 -2.67 21.13 17.57
C TYR A 393 -3.54 19.88 17.36
N LYS A 394 -4.76 20.07 16.86
CA LYS A 394 -5.81 19.03 16.74
C LYS A 394 -6.62 19.09 15.42
N PRO A 395 -6.01 19.26 14.24
CA PRO A 395 -6.78 19.32 12.98
C PRO A 395 -7.49 18.00 12.66
N PHE A 396 -7.05 16.88 13.22
CA PHE A 396 -7.62 15.55 13.00
C PHE A 396 -8.45 15.03 14.20
N GLY A 397 -8.85 15.89 15.14
CA GLY A 397 -9.67 15.49 16.29
C GLY A 397 -8.85 15.08 17.52
N ASN A 398 -9.42 14.21 18.36
CA ASN A 398 -8.86 13.86 19.67
C ASN A 398 -9.05 12.39 20.04
N GLY A 399 -8.00 11.77 20.59
CA GLY A 399 -8.08 10.46 21.24
C GLY A 399 -8.59 9.35 20.32
N GLN A 400 -9.43 8.46 20.84
CA GLN A 400 -10.07 7.38 20.07
C GLN A 400 -11.00 7.88 18.95
N ARG A 401 -11.40 9.16 19.02
CA ARG A 401 -12.23 9.83 18.01
C ARG A 401 -11.41 10.66 17.02
N ALA A 402 -10.07 10.54 17.05
CA ALA A 402 -9.23 11.10 16.02
C ALA A 402 -9.55 10.48 14.64
N CYS A 403 -9.31 11.24 13.58
CA CYS A 403 -9.60 10.83 12.22
C CYS A 403 -8.78 9.59 11.84
N ILE A 404 -9.48 8.48 11.62
CA ILE A 404 -8.87 7.22 11.17
C ILE A 404 -8.16 7.37 9.82
N GLY A 405 -8.67 8.25 8.95
CA GLY A 405 -8.11 8.54 7.63
C GLY A 405 -6.99 9.58 7.61
N GLN A 406 -6.45 10.00 8.77
CA GLN A 406 -5.41 11.02 8.85
C GLN A 406 -4.23 10.70 7.92
N GLN A 407 -3.71 9.47 7.98
CA GLN A 407 -2.56 9.05 7.18
C GLN A 407 -2.86 9.02 5.69
N PHE A 408 -4.06 8.59 5.30
CA PHE A 408 -4.53 8.61 3.92
C PHE A 408 -4.54 10.04 3.36
N SER A 409 -5.23 10.96 4.04
CA SER A 409 -5.37 12.36 3.62
C SER A 409 -4.02 13.05 3.50
N LEU A 410 -3.16 12.82 4.49
CA LEU A 410 -1.84 13.43 4.56
C LEU A 410 -0.85 12.86 3.53
N HIS A 411 -0.92 11.57 3.21
CA HIS A 411 -0.14 10.95 2.14
C HIS A 411 -0.57 11.47 0.77
N GLU A 412 -1.88 11.46 0.50
CA GLU A 412 -2.47 12.02 -0.72
C GLU A 412 -2.07 13.48 -0.90
N ALA A 413 -2.28 14.33 0.11
CA ALA A 413 -1.97 15.75 0.01
C ALA A 413 -0.47 16.01 -0.24
N THR A 414 0.42 15.21 0.37
CA THR A 414 1.87 15.35 0.19
C THR A 414 2.28 14.93 -1.22
N LEU A 415 1.75 13.81 -1.73
CA LEU A 415 1.97 13.34 -3.10
C LEU A 415 1.50 14.37 -4.13
N VAL A 416 0.25 14.81 -4.02
CA VAL A 416 -0.37 15.74 -4.98
C VAL A 416 0.35 17.08 -4.97
N LEU A 417 0.61 17.65 -3.80
CA LEU A 417 1.31 18.93 -3.70
C LEU A 417 2.75 18.82 -4.22
N GLY A 418 3.44 17.72 -3.91
CA GLY A 418 4.77 17.43 -4.46
C GLY A 418 4.77 17.42 -5.99
N MET A 419 3.81 16.72 -6.61
CA MET A 419 3.67 16.66 -8.07
C MET A 419 3.29 18.02 -8.68
N ILE A 420 2.42 18.80 -8.03
CA ILE A 420 2.08 20.17 -8.48
C ILE A 420 3.35 21.05 -8.51
N ILE A 421 4.11 21.05 -7.42
CA ILE A 421 5.35 21.84 -7.27
C ILE A 421 6.44 21.37 -8.25
N GLN A 422 6.51 20.06 -8.49
CA GLN A 422 7.45 19.46 -9.45
C GLN A 422 7.23 19.98 -10.87
N HIS A 423 5.98 20.16 -11.28
CA HIS A 423 5.61 20.44 -12.66
C HIS A 423 5.27 21.90 -12.96
N PHE A 424 4.87 22.69 -11.97
CA PHE A 424 4.31 24.03 -12.19
C PHE A 424 4.90 25.11 -11.28
N ASP A 425 5.10 26.29 -11.86
CA ASP A 425 5.18 27.55 -11.14
C ASP A 425 3.75 28.07 -10.94
N LEU A 426 3.43 28.44 -9.70
CA LEU A 426 2.10 28.93 -9.31
C LEU A 426 2.05 30.45 -9.46
N ILE A 427 1.00 30.97 -10.11
CA ILE A 427 0.85 32.39 -10.42
C ILE A 427 -0.49 32.88 -9.90
N ASP A 428 -0.46 33.77 -8.92
CA ASP A 428 -1.61 34.60 -8.56
C ASP A 428 -1.68 35.81 -9.50
N HIS A 429 -2.50 35.70 -10.54
CA HIS A 429 -2.76 36.77 -11.50
C HIS A 429 -3.83 37.76 -11.03
N SER A 430 -4.55 37.44 -9.95
CA SER A 430 -5.70 38.20 -9.45
C SER A 430 -5.40 39.00 -8.18
N ASN A 431 -4.25 38.77 -7.55
CA ASN A 431 -3.89 39.30 -6.24
C ASN A 431 -4.99 38.97 -5.21
N TYR A 432 -5.39 37.69 -5.21
CA TYR A 432 -6.54 37.20 -4.48
C TYR A 432 -6.37 37.44 -2.97
N GLN A 433 -7.41 37.99 -2.34
CA GLN A 433 -7.47 38.14 -0.90
C GLN A 433 -8.29 36.99 -0.34
N LEU A 434 -7.74 36.28 0.66
CA LEU A 434 -8.39 35.10 1.20
C LEU A 434 -9.79 35.42 1.71
N ASP A 435 -10.79 34.85 1.03
CA ASP A 435 -12.15 34.78 1.52
C ASP A 435 -12.45 33.32 1.86
N VAL A 436 -12.89 33.06 3.09
CA VAL A 436 -13.14 31.69 3.57
C VAL A 436 -14.63 31.42 3.51
N LYS A 437 -14.99 30.43 2.69
CA LYS A 437 -16.34 29.87 2.63
C LYS A 437 -16.51 28.84 3.74
N GLU A 438 -17.64 28.94 4.44
CA GLU A 438 -17.96 28.06 5.56
C GLU A 438 -19.19 27.20 5.21
N THR A 439 -18.97 25.88 5.20
CA THR A 439 -20.02 24.86 5.10
C THR A 439 -19.94 23.97 6.33
N LEU A 440 -20.05 22.64 6.19
CA LEU A 440 -19.57 21.74 7.23
C LEU A 440 -18.04 21.86 7.41
N THR A 441 -17.33 22.15 6.31
CA THR A 441 -15.87 22.35 6.24
C THR A 441 -15.51 23.77 5.79
N LEU A 442 -14.24 24.14 5.97
CA LEU A 442 -13.67 25.42 5.51
C LEU A 442 -12.87 25.23 4.21
N LYS A 443 -13.03 26.18 3.28
CA LYS A 443 -12.20 26.29 2.07
C LYS A 443 -12.12 27.73 1.56
N PRO A 444 -11.11 28.09 0.75
CA PRO A 444 -11.09 29.36 0.03
C PRO A 444 -12.30 29.49 -0.93
N ASP A 445 -12.91 30.67 -1.01
CA ASP A 445 -14.02 30.96 -1.91
C ASP A 445 -13.54 31.67 -3.18
N GLY A 446 -13.83 31.09 -4.35
CA GLY A 446 -13.46 31.70 -5.63
C GLY A 446 -11.96 31.87 -5.85
N LEU A 447 -11.11 31.06 -5.18
CA LEU A 447 -9.67 31.07 -5.39
C LEU A 447 -9.34 30.55 -6.79
N LYS A 448 -8.83 31.46 -7.63
CA LYS A 448 -8.37 31.15 -8.97
C LYS A 448 -6.89 31.44 -9.12
N MET A 449 -6.20 30.60 -9.89
CA MET A 449 -4.78 30.80 -10.18
C MET A 449 -4.46 30.46 -11.63
N LYS A 450 -3.26 30.85 -12.06
CA LYS A 450 -2.64 30.38 -13.30
C LYS A 450 -1.43 29.54 -12.95
N VAL A 451 -1.05 28.66 -13.87
CA VAL A 451 0.16 27.87 -13.75
C VAL A 451 1.04 28.08 -14.97
N LYS A 452 2.34 28.00 -14.76
CA LYS A 452 3.32 27.92 -15.84
C LYS A 452 4.11 26.64 -15.69
N GLN A 453 4.22 25.86 -16.75
CA GLN A 453 4.99 24.63 -16.74
C GLN A 453 6.48 24.92 -16.49
N ARG A 454 7.09 24.20 -15.54
CA ARG A 454 8.52 24.35 -15.19
C ARG A 454 9.46 23.67 -16.19
N LYS A 455 8.98 22.67 -16.94
CA LYS A 455 9.78 21.82 -17.85
C LYS A 455 9.11 21.70 -19.23
N GLU A 456 9.87 21.64 -20.33
CA GLU A 456 9.33 21.68 -21.71
C GLU A 456 8.54 20.43 -22.15
N SER A 457 8.65 19.30 -21.44
CA SER A 457 7.88 18.07 -21.72
C SER A 457 7.52 17.33 -20.44
N ILE A 458 6.25 16.98 -20.25
CA ILE A 458 5.80 16.08 -19.19
C ILE A 458 5.74 14.67 -19.78
N SER A 459 6.63 13.79 -19.30
CA SER A 459 6.67 12.37 -19.69
C SER A 459 6.50 11.53 -18.43
N PHE A 460 5.34 10.89 -18.29
CA PHE A 460 5.07 9.94 -17.20
C PHE A 460 5.65 8.58 -17.60
N VAL A 461 6.79 8.18 -17.02
CA VAL A 461 7.33 6.83 -17.17
C VAL A 461 6.88 6.03 -15.94
N THR A 462 5.91 5.14 -16.13
CA THR A 462 5.34 4.34 -15.05
C THR A 462 6.32 3.26 -14.60
N GLN A 463 6.65 3.20 -13.30
CA GLN A 463 7.32 2.06 -12.67
C GLN A 463 6.26 1.10 -12.10
N THR A 464 6.36 -0.19 -12.46
CA THR A 464 5.48 -1.27 -11.99
C THR A 464 5.77 -1.62 -10.53
N SER A 465 4.73 -1.70 -9.71
CA SER A 465 4.79 -2.12 -8.29
C SER A 465 4.67 -3.65 -8.14
N GLU A 466 5.47 -4.22 -7.22
CA GLU A 466 5.47 -5.64 -6.87
C GLU A 466 4.39 -5.96 -5.81
N THR A 467 3.65 -7.06 -6.01
CA THR A 467 2.66 -7.63 -5.10
C THR A 467 3.31 -8.55 -4.06
N VAL A 468 2.91 -8.42 -2.78
CA VAL A 468 3.40 -9.23 -1.65
C VAL A 468 2.39 -10.34 -1.34
N GLU A 469 2.76 -11.60 -1.54
CA GLU A 469 1.98 -12.78 -1.12
C GLU A 469 2.31 -13.18 0.35
N LYS A 470 1.27 -13.54 1.12
CA LYS A 470 1.35 -14.08 2.49
C LYS A 470 1.54 -15.60 2.48
N GLU A 471 2.61 -16.12 3.09
CA GLU A 471 2.81 -17.57 3.30
C GLU A 471 2.28 -18.08 4.67
N LYS A 472 1.85 -19.35 4.68
CA LYS A 472 1.34 -20.09 5.87
C LYS A 472 2.46 -20.84 6.61
N LYS A 473 2.44 -20.76 7.95
CA LYS A 473 3.40 -21.33 8.92
C LYS A 473 3.44 -22.87 8.96
N THR A 474 4.65 -23.43 9.08
CA THR A 474 4.92 -24.76 9.68
C THR A 474 5.93 -24.61 10.83
N ALA A 475 5.83 -25.45 11.87
CA ALA A 475 6.54 -25.31 13.14
C ALA A 475 7.98 -25.88 13.13
N PRO A 476 8.94 -25.31 13.89
CA PRO A 476 10.35 -25.71 13.84
C PRO A 476 10.70 -26.92 14.73
N ALA A 477 11.80 -27.60 14.37
CA ALA A 477 12.44 -28.66 15.16
C ALA A 477 13.39 -28.08 16.23
N PRO A 478 13.71 -28.82 17.32
CA PRO A 478 14.45 -28.29 18.46
C PRO A 478 15.97 -28.18 18.24
N VAL A 479 16.55 -27.07 18.71
CA VAL A 479 18.00 -26.74 18.67
C VAL A 479 18.80 -27.63 19.65
N LYS A 480 19.94 -28.18 19.21
CA LYS A 480 20.73 -29.20 19.91
C LYS A 480 21.54 -28.73 21.14
N ASN A 481 21.58 -27.43 21.44
CA ASN A 481 22.28 -26.86 22.60
C ASN A 481 21.52 -25.62 23.13
N ALA A 482 20.21 -25.75 23.36
CA ALA A 482 19.44 -24.67 23.98
C ALA A 482 19.80 -24.55 25.46
N HIS A 483 20.24 -23.36 25.90
CA HIS A 483 20.39 -23.06 27.33
C HIS A 483 19.03 -23.01 28.04
N GLY A 484 17.93 -22.90 27.28
CA GLY A 484 16.57 -23.10 27.77
C GLY A 484 16.06 -21.96 28.64
N THR A 485 16.81 -20.87 28.74
CA THR A 485 16.38 -19.66 29.46
C THR A 485 15.06 -19.17 28.86
N PRO A 486 14.02 -18.94 29.67
CA PRO A 486 12.75 -18.41 29.19
C PRO A 486 12.92 -17.06 28.51
N LEU A 487 12.26 -16.86 27.36
CA LEU A 487 12.16 -15.56 26.69
C LEU A 487 10.69 -15.28 26.38
N LEU A 488 10.12 -14.24 26.96
CA LEU A 488 8.77 -13.82 26.65
C LEU A 488 8.83 -12.60 25.75
N VAL A 489 8.25 -12.66 24.55
CA VAL A 489 8.17 -11.52 23.63
C VAL A 489 6.73 -11.02 23.57
N LEU A 490 6.46 -9.91 24.27
CA LEU A 490 5.15 -9.29 24.33
C LEU A 490 4.98 -8.25 23.22
N TYR A 491 3.77 -8.14 22.68
CA TYR A 491 3.47 -7.11 21.70
C TYR A 491 2.21 -6.29 22.00
N GLY A 492 2.28 -5.01 21.68
CA GLY A 492 1.13 -4.10 21.59
C GLY A 492 0.98 -3.61 20.15
N SER A 493 -0.09 -4.01 19.45
CA SER A 493 -0.28 -3.67 18.04
C SER A 493 -1.76 -3.65 17.64
N ASN A 494 -2.21 -2.55 17.01
CA ASN A 494 -3.52 -2.51 16.36
C ASN A 494 -3.39 -2.76 14.84
N LEU A 495 -2.23 -2.45 14.25
CA LEU A 495 -1.97 -2.53 12.80
C LEU A 495 -1.00 -3.66 12.40
N GLY A 496 -0.57 -4.50 13.34
CA GLY A 496 0.21 -5.72 13.09
C GLY A 496 1.74 -5.55 12.98
N THR A 497 2.28 -4.34 12.82
CA THR A 497 3.74 -4.13 12.69
C THR A 497 4.53 -4.62 13.90
N ALA A 498 4.12 -4.22 15.10
CA ALA A 498 4.77 -4.63 16.35
C ALA A 498 4.61 -6.13 16.61
N GLU A 499 3.48 -6.73 16.22
CA GLU A 499 3.28 -8.17 16.29
C GLU A 499 4.26 -8.92 15.36
N GLY A 500 4.47 -8.43 14.14
CA GLY A 500 5.43 -9.00 13.19
C GLY A 500 6.84 -9.05 13.78
N ILE A 501 7.33 -7.89 14.25
CA ILE A 501 8.65 -7.78 14.88
C ILE A 501 8.77 -8.67 16.12
N ALA A 502 7.75 -8.75 16.96
CA ALA A 502 7.76 -9.63 18.13
C ALA A 502 7.89 -11.12 17.74
N ARG A 503 7.26 -11.52 16.63
CA ARG A 503 7.40 -12.88 16.10
C ARG A 503 8.81 -13.14 15.58
N ASP A 504 9.40 -12.18 14.88
CA ASP A 504 10.77 -12.26 14.36
C ASP A 504 11.79 -12.34 15.51
N LEU A 505 11.67 -11.48 16.53
CA LEU A 505 12.52 -11.51 17.73
C LEU A 505 12.41 -12.82 18.50
N ALA A 506 11.21 -13.39 18.64
CA ALA A 506 11.05 -14.68 19.29
C ALA A 506 11.65 -15.82 18.48
N GLU A 507 11.60 -15.74 17.15
CA GLU A 507 12.30 -16.68 16.28
C GLU A 507 13.81 -16.57 16.47
N THR A 508 14.39 -15.38 16.36
CA THR A 508 15.81 -15.14 16.64
C THR A 508 16.20 -15.59 18.05
N GLY A 509 15.36 -15.35 19.06
CA GLY A 509 15.61 -15.82 20.44
C GLY A 509 15.66 -17.35 20.56
N ARG A 510 14.76 -18.08 19.89
CA ARG A 510 14.85 -19.56 19.84
C ARG A 510 16.15 -20.01 19.20
N GLN A 511 16.63 -19.29 18.19
CA GLN A 511 17.89 -19.59 17.51
C GLN A 511 19.11 -19.39 18.43
N GLN A 512 19.05 -18.41 19.32
CA GLN A 512 20.08 -18.17 20.35
C GLN A 512 20.07 -19.22 21.47
N GLY A 513 19.05 -20.08 21.55
CA GLY A 513 18.93 -21.14 22.56
C GLY A 513 17.91 -20.85 23.67
N PHE A 514 17.11 -19.78 23.56
CA PHE A 514 16.02 -19.48 24.49
C PHE A 514 14.79 -20.34 24.24
N SER A 515 13.99 -20.52 25.29
CA SER A 515 12.62 -21.01 25.17
C SER A 515 11.68 -19.81 24.97
N ALA A 516 11.47 -19.38 23.71
CA ALA A 516 10.75 -18.16 23.40
C ALA A 516 9.23 -18.33 23.14
N GLU A 517 8.42 -17.49 23.79
CA GLU A 517 6.96 -17.36 23.61
C GLU A 517 6.59 -15.97 23.08
N VAL A 518 5.49 -15.86 22.32
CA VAL A 518 4.97 -14.57 21.80
C VAL A 518 3.53 -14.40 22.24
N ALA A 519 3.19 -13.27 22.86
CA ALA A 519 1.83 -13.00 23.33
C ALA A 519 1.49 -11.49 23.29
N PRO A 520 0.20 -11.12 23.24
CA PRO A 520 -0.24 -9.74 23.47
C PRO A 520 0.13 -9.26 24.88
N LEU A 521 0.31 -7.95 25.07
CA LEU A 521 0.64 -7.36 26.37
C LEU A 521 -0.45 -7.61 27.43
N ASN A 522 -1.73 -7.50 27.07
CA ASN A 522 -2.84 -7.69 28.03
C ASN A 522 -2.90 -9.10 28.63
N ASP A 523 -2.39 -10.13 27.94
CA ASP A 523 -2.41 -11.51 28.43
C ASP A 523 -1.51 -11.72 29.66
N TYR A 524 -0.57 -10.80 29.92
CA TYR A 524 0.45 -10.91 30.98
C TYR A 524 0.28 -9.88 32.12
N VAL A 525 -0.92 -9.34 32.29
CA VAL A 525 -1.29 -8.51 33.45
C VAL A 525 -1.15 -9.32 34.75
N ASN A 526 -0.31 -8.86 35.69
CA ASN A 526 0.08 -9.58 36.92
C ASN A 526 0.92 -10.85 36.73
N GLU A 527 1.32 -11.19 35.51
CA GLU A 527 1.95 -12.49 35.20
C GLU A 527 3.36 -12.36 34.57
N LEU A 528 4.00 -11.18 34.66
CA LEU A 528 5.35 -11.01 34.14
C LEU A 528 6.36 -11.98 34.81
N PRO A 529 7.08 -12.79 34.03
CA PRO A 529 7.99 -13.78 34.58
C PRO A 529 9.24 -13.12 35.17
N GLN A 530 9.64 -13.60 36.35
CA GLN A 530 10.91 -13.22 37.00
C GLN A 530 12.08 -14.09 36.56
N ASP A 531 11.81 -15.22 35.89
CA ASP A 531 12.82 -16.11 35.34
C ASP A 531 12.99 -15.83 33.84
N GLY A 532 14.24 -15.68 33.39
CA GLY A 532 14.56 -15.30 32.01
C GLY A 532 14.38 -13.81 31.69
N ALA A 533 14.04 -13.51 30.43
CA ALA A 533 13.94 -12.14 29.91
C ALA A 533 12.60 -11.86 29.22
N VAL A 534 12.17 -10.59 29.27
CA VAL A 534 10.94 -10.10 28.62
C VAL A 534 11.30 -9.05 27.56
N LEU A 535 11.04 -9.34 26.29
CA LEU A 535 11.13 -8.36 25.22
C LEU A 535 9.74 -7.77 24.96
N ILE A 536 9.63 -6.46 24.84
CA ILE A 536 8.36 -5.79 24.59
C ILE A 536 8.45 -4.99 23.30
N VAL A 537 7.56 -5.27 22.35
CA VAL A 537 7.42 -4.50 21.11
C VAL A 537 6.06 -3.82 21.10
N SER A 538 6.00 -2.51 21.27
CA SER A 538 4.71 -1.81 21.31
C SER A 538 4.66 -0.67 20.30
N ALA A 539 3.49 -0.47 19.70
CA ALA A 539 3.17 0.77 19.00
C ALA A 539 2.63 1.83 19.97
N SER A 540 2.54 3.09 19.51
CA SER A 540 1.79 4.16 20.16
C SER A 540 0.76 4.73 19.20
N TYR A 541 -0.51 4.85 19.62
CA TYR A 541 -1.58 5.42 18.80
C TYR A 541 -2.07 6.72 19.44
N ASN A 542 -1.67 7.87 18.90
CA ASN A 542 -1.98 9.19 19.49
C ASN A 542 -1.59 9.31 20.98
N GLY A 543 -0.58 8.55 21.42
CA GLY A 543 -0.12 8.52 22.80
C GLY A 543 -0.92 7.62 23.74
N ASN A 544 -1.89 6.89 23.21
CA ASN A 544 -2.61 5.83 23.89
C ASN A 544 -2.02 4.46 23.51
N PRO A 545 -2.12 3.47 24.42
CA PRO A 545 -1.67 2.12 24.14
C PRO A 545 -2.51 1.48 23.03
N PRO A 546 -1.94 0.51 22.30
CA PRO A 546 -2.69 -0.44 21.50
C PRO A 546 -3.79 -1.11 22.32
N ASP A 547 -4.88 -1.54 21.67
CA ASP A 547 -6.06 -2.13 22.33
C ASP A 547 -5.70 -3.44 23.04
N ASN A 548 -4.69 -4.16 22.54
CA ASN A 548 -4.16 -5.37 23.18
C ASN A 548 -3.03 -5.10 24.20
N ALA A 549 -2.89 -3.85 24.64
CA ALA A 549 -1.89 -3.39 25.61
C ALA A 549 -2.44 -2.37 26.64
N ASP A 550 -3.72 -2.00 26.55
CA ASP A 550 -4.35 -0.98 27.39
C ASP A 550 -4.48 -1.41 28.86
N GLU A 551 -4.99 -2.62 29.11
CA GLU A 551 -5.10 -3.24 30.44
C GLU A 551 -3.72 -3.40 31.07
N PHE A 552 -2.72 -3.80 30.28
CA PHE A 552 -1.32 -3.90 30.73
C PHE A 552 -0.74 -2.55 31.16
N VAL A 553 -0.96 -1.51 30.36
CA VAL A 553 -0.50 -0.15 30.69
C VAL A 553 -1.25 0.42 31.90
N GLN A 554 -2.56 0.14 32.04
CA GLN A 554 -3.31 0.53 33.23
C GLN A 554 -2.74 -0.15 34.48
N TRP A 555 -2.53 -1.47 34.40
CA TRP A 555 -1.94 -2.26 35.47
C TRP A 555 -0.55 -1.74 35.88
N LEU A 556 0.34 -1.43 34.92
CA LEU A 556 1.66 -0.86 35.20
C LEU A 556 1.59 0.45 36.01
N ASN A 557 0.59 1.30 35.74
CA ASN A 557 0.41 2.56 36.46
C ASN A 557 -0.13 2.38 37.88
N GLU A 558 -0.92 1.34 38.12
CA GLU A 558 -1.56 1.05 39.41
C GLU A 558 -0.71 0.13 40.31
N MET A 559 0.31 -0.50 39.74
CA MET A 559 1.22 -1.44 40.40
C MET A 559 1.99 -0.82 41.59
N GLU A 560 2.14 -1.58 42.68
CA GLU A 560 2.99 -1.20 43.82
C GLU A 560 4.48 -1.32 43.49
N ASP A 561 5.30 -0.46 44.11
CA ASP A 561 6.75 -0.49 43.91
C ASP A 561 7.35 -1.82 44.37
N GLY A 562 8.15 -2.46 43.52
CA GLY A 562 8.79 -3.74 43.79
C GLY A 562 7.98 -4.97 43.39
N ALA A 563 6.78 -4.81 42.81
CA ALA A 563 5.96 -5.93 42.35
C ALA A 563 6.59 -6.72 41.18
N VAL A 564 7.46 -6.08 40.40
CA VAL A 564 8.20 -6.70 39.27
C VAL A 564 9.70 -6.83 39.57
N ASN A 565 10.08 -6.87 40.85
CA ASN A 565 11.45 -7.17 41.26
C ASN A 565 11.91 -8.50 40.67
N GLY A 566 13.04 -8.48 39.96
CA GLY A 566 13.62 -9.66 39.31
C GLY A 566 13.22 -9.85 37.85
N VAL A 567 12.28 -9.06 37.32
CA VAL A 567 11.97 -9.06 35.88
C VAL A 567 13.10 -8.36 35.12
N HIS A 568 13.64 -8.98 34.07
CA HIS A 568 14.62 -8.35 33.18
C HIS A 568 13.96 -8.08 31.83
N TYR A 569 14.08 -6.86 31.30
CA TYR A 569 13.32 -6.48 30.11
C TYR A 569 14.06 -5.57 29.12
N ALA A 570 13.61 -5.55 27.86
CA ALA A 570 13.99 -4.56 26.85
C ALA A 570 12.78 -4.17 26.00
N VAL A 571 12.78 -2.95 25.45
CA VAL A 571 11.63 -2.40 24.70
C VAL A 571 12.06 -1.88 23.33
N PHE A 572 11.31 -2.27 22.30
CA PHE A 572 11.34 -1.65 20.98
C PHE A 572 10.01 -0.95 20.69
N GLY A 573 10.10 0.32 20.30
CA GLY A 573 8.97 1.16 20.01
C GLY A 573 8.70 1.29 18.51
N CYS A 574 7.47 0.98 18.10
CA CYS A 574 6.98 1.26 16.76
C CYS A 574 6.28 2.63 16.76
N GLY A 575 7.04 3.69 16.49
CA GLY A 575 6.57 5.07 16.52
C GLY A 575 6.46 5.67 15.12
N ASP A 576 5.89 6.86 15.05
CA ASP A 576 5.87 7.67 13.84
C ASP A 576 5.97 9.14 14.25
N ARG A 577 7.02 9.83 13.76
CA ARG A 577 7.26 11.24 14.09
C ARG A 577 6.19 12.19 13.55
N ASN A 578 5.29 11.74 12.68
CA ASN A 578 4.04 12.44 12.38
C ASN A 578 3.22 12.74 13.65
N TRP A 579 3.40 11.97 14.73
CA TRP A 579 2.84 12.21 16.06
C TRP A 579 3.91 12.58 17.08
N ALA A 580 4.79 13.53 16.75
CA ALA A 580 5.99 13.87 17.53
C ALA A 580 5.77 14.01 19.06
N ASN A 581 4.66 14.61 19.51
CA ASN A 581 4.33 14.77 20.94
C ASN A 581 4.04 13.48 21.70
N THR A 582 3.68 12.45 20.94
CA THR A 582 3.38 11.12 21.45
C THR A 582 4.28 10.09 20.80
N TYR A 583 5.36 10.54 20.16
CA TYR A 583 6.34 9.68 19.52
C TYR A 583 6.90 8.76 20.59
N GLN A 584 6.76 7.46 20.37
CA GLN A 584 7.17 6.41 21.29
C GLN A 584 6.56 6.48 22.71
N ARG A 585 5.50 7.28 22.95
CA ARG A 585 4.99 7.53 24.31
C ARG A 585 4.67 6.25 25.08
N ILE A 586 4.06 5.25 24.46
CA ILE A 586 3.67 4.01 25.14
C ILE A 586 4.86 3.07 25.37
N PRO A 587 5.70 2.76 24.36
CA PRO A 587 6.99 2.09 24.58
C PRO A 587 7.82 2.75 25.69
N SER A 588 7.98 4.07 25.65
CA SER A 588 8.71 4.82 26.69
C SER A 588 8.02 4.74 28.05
N LEU A 589 6.69 4.81 28.12
CA LEU A 589 5.93 4.65 29.38
C LEU A 589 6.13 3.26 29.98
N ILE A 590 6.03 2.21 29.15
CA ILE A 590 6.23 0.82 29.59
C ILE A 590 7.66 0.67 30.14
N ASP A 591 8.65 1.15 29.40
CA ASP A 591 10.05 1.11 29.81
C ASP A 591 10.30 1.88 31.13
N GLU A 592 9.81 3.12 31.23
CA GLU A 592 9.97 3.91 32.45
C GLU A 592 9.28 3.30 33.67
N GLN A 593 8.05 2.80 33.51
CA GLN A 593 7.28 2.24 34.62
C GLN A 593 7.89 0.92 35.09
N LEU A 594 8.26 0.02 34.18
CA LEU A 594 8.93 -1.23 34.56
C LEU A 594 10.22 -0.95 35.35
N SER A 595 11.05 -0.02 34.87
CA SER A 595 12.25 0.39 35.59
C SER A 595 11.94 0.96 36.99
N LYS A 596 10.96 1.87 37.10
CA LYS A 596 10.55 2.48 38.38
C LYS A 596 9.99 1.44 39.36
N LYS A 597 9.29 0.41 38.86
CA LYS A 597 8.62 -0.63 39.67
C LYS A 597 9.53 -1.80 40.05
N GLY A 598 10.82 -1.73 39.70
CA GLY A 598 11.85 -2.66 40.17
C GLY A 598 12.31 -3.69 39.14
N ALA A 599 11.84 -3.62 37.89
CA ALA A 599 12.37 -4.41 36.80
C ALA A 599 13.72 -3.85 36.32
N GLN A 600 14.60 -4.73 35.84
CA GLN A 600 15.93 -4.36 35.38
C GLN A 600 15.96 -4.26 33.86
N ARG A 601 16.31 -3.08 33.35
CA ARG A 601 16.49 -2.83 31.92
C ARG A 601 17.75 -3.53 31.41
N ILE A 602 17.60 -4.31 30.33
CA ILE A 602 18.68 -5.05 29.68
C ILE A 602 19.39 -4.18 28.64
N SER A 603 18.63 -3.51 27.75
CA SER A 603 19.17 -2.68 26.66
C SER A 603 18.47 -1.32 26.62
N GLU A 604 19.11 -0.32 26.00
CA GLU A 604 18.43 0.93 25.68
C GLU A 604 17.21 0.69 24.78
N THR A 605 16.22 1.58 24.89
CA THR A 605 15.01 1.48 24.07
C THR A 605 15.33 1.75 22.61
N GLY A 606 14.77 0.94 21.72
CA GLY A 606 14.87 1.17 20.28
C GLY A 606 13.67 1.94 19.77
N ASP A 607 13.91 2.96 18.94
CA ASP A 607 12.86 3.86 18.46
C ASP A 607 12.73 3.78 16.94
N GLY A 608 11.91 2.86 16.44
CA GLY A 608 11.60 2.77 15.01
C GLY A 608 10.68 3.89 14.55
N ASP A 609 11.08 4.66 13.53
CA ASP A 609 10.29 5.76 12.96
C ASP A 609 9.60 5.37 11.65
N ALA A 610 8.29 5.12 11.69
CA ALA A 610 7.52 4.72 10.52
C ALA A 610 7.42 5.81 9.47
N SER A 611 7.86 7.06 9.73
CA SER A 611 7.97 8.14 8.74
C SER A 611 9.33 8.22 8.04
N ASP A 612 10.35 7.49 8.52
CA ASP A 612 11.73 7.52 8.01
C ASP A 612 12.24 6.07 7.74
N ASP A 613 13.53 5.81 7.96
CA ASP A 613 14.18 4.48 7.82
C ASP A 613 13.89 3.54 9.00
N PHE A 614 12.62 3.17 9.16
CA PHE A 614 12.15 2.26 10.20
C PHE A 614 12.94 0.94 10.26
N GLU A 615 13.27 0.36 9.10
CA GLU A 615 14.02 -0.90 9.00
C GLU A 615 15.45 -0.71 9.49
N GLY A 616 16.12 0.37 9.08
CA GLY A 616 17.46 0.71 9.57
C GLY A 616 17.49 1.00 11.08
N ASP A 617 16.45 1.60 11.65
CA ASP A 617 16.36 1.86 13.10
C ASP A 617 16.14 0.56 13.91
N TYR A 618 15.33 -0.36 13.39
CA TYR A 618 15.18 -1.70 13.95
C TYR A 618 16.49 -2.49 13.93
N GLU A 619 17.19 -2.53 12.78
CA GLU A 619 18.46 -3.25 12.63
C GLU A 619 19.55 -2.74 13.60
N LYS A 620 19.64 -1.42 13.80
CA LYS A 620 20.60 -0.82 14.75
C LYS A 620 20.31 -1.23 16.20
N TRP A 621 19.03 -1.27 16.58
CA TRP A 621 18.64 -1.67 17.94
C TRP A 621 18.82 -3.17 18.17
N GLU A 622 18.42 -4.00 17.21
CA GLU A 622 18.57 -5.45 17.30
C GLU A 622 20.04 -5.85 17.47
N ALA A 623 20.97 -5.16 16.78
CA ALA A 623 22.40 -5.40 16.89
C ALA A 623 22.97 -5.20 18.31
N THR A 624 22.36 -4.33 19.12
CA THR A 624 22.79 -4.08 20.52
C THR A 624 21.99 -4.90 21.53
N LEU A 625 20.75 -5.28 21.21
CA LEU A 625 19.86 -6.05 22.07
C LEU A 625 20.48 -7.36 22.53
N TRP A 626 20.89 -8.20 21.57
CA TRP A 626 21.32 -9.57 21.87
C TRP A 626 22.54 -9.60 22.80
N PRO A 627 23.65 -8.87 22.52
CA PRO A 627 24.82 -8.84 23.41
C PRO A 627 24.48 -8.45 24.86
N ASN A 628 23.62 -7.44 25.04
CA ASN A 628 23.21 -6.99 26.36
C ASN A 628 22.38 -8.05 27.10
N LEU A 629 21.54 -8.79 26.36
CA LEU A 629 20.72 -9.86 26.90
C LEU A 629 21.57 -11.07 27.34
N ALA A 630 22.68 -11.33 26.64
CA ALA A 630 23.71 -12.29 27.05
C ALA A 630 24.26 -11.99 28.44
N GLU A 631 24.75 -10.76 28.58
CA GLU A 631 25.45 -10.29 29.77
C GLU A 631 24.50 -10.28 30.97
N ALA A 632 23.28 -9.79 30.78
CA ALA A 632 22.27 -9.72 31.82
C ALA A 632 21.87 -11.11 32.35
N MET A 633 21.74 -12.10 31.47
CA MET A 633 21.34 -13.46 31.84
C MET A 633 22.52 -14.35 32.26
N ASN A 634 23.76 -13.82 32.21
CA ASN A 634 25.00 -14.57 32.39
C ASN A 634 25.00 -15.85 31.53
N ILE A 635 24.52 -15.70 30.30
CA ILE A 635 24.57 -16.73 29.28
C ILE A 635 25.66 -16.32 28.30
N GLU A 636 26.43 -17.28 27.85
CA GLU A 636 27.15 -17.10 26.61
C GLU A 636 26.06 -17.07 25.54
N LEU A 637 25.86 -15.91 24.91
CA LEU A 637 25.33 -15.96 23.55
C LEU A 637 26.20 -16.94 22.82
N ASN A 638 25.61 -17.67 21.88
CA ASN A 638 26.44 -18.29 20.87
C ASN A 638 27.27 -17.13 20.29
N GLU A 639 28.57 -17.05 20.64
CA GLU A 639 29.50 -15.89 20.54
C GLU A 639 29.89 -15.54 19.10
N ASN A 640 28.92 -15.78 18.28
CA ASN A 640 29.05 -16.54 17.09
C ASN A 640 27.77 -16.16 16.37
N SER A 641 26.54 -16.12 16.90
CA SER A 641 25.27 -15.83 16.18
C SER A 641 25.15 -14.64 15.20
N ALA A 642 25.88 -13.54 15.38
CA ALA A 642 25.96 -12.48 14.35
C ALA A 642 26.91 -12.87 13.19
N GLU A 643 27.94 -13.65 13.50
CA GLU A 643 28.79 -14.44 12.60
C GLU A 643 28.26 -15.89 12.37
N ASN A 644 27.21 -16.30 13.09
CA ASN A 644 26.65 -17.64 13.24
C ASN A 644 25.13 -17.64 13.01
N SER A 645 24.64 -16.99 11.97
CA SER A 645 24.21 -17.84 10.83
C SER A 645 25.34 -18.72 10.28
N ALA A 646 26.03 -19.48 11.13
CA ALA A 646 27.25 -20.20 10.78
C ALA A 646 26.70 -21.53 10.42
N ILE A 647 26.20 -21.53 9.21
CA ILE A 647 26.25 -22.69 8.40
C ILE A 647 27.72 -23.09 8.37
N SER A 648 28.10 -23.93 9.33
CA SER A 648 29.40 -24.57 9.34
C SER A 648 29.35 -25.63 8.26
N MET A 649 30.28 -25.53 7.33
CA MET A 649 30.38 -26.44 6.21
C MET A 649 31.42 -27.50 6.53
N SER A 650 31.00 -28.77 6.57
CA SER A 650 31.93 -29.89 6.68
C SER A 650 31.86 -30.79 5.45
N PHE A 651 33.03 -31.15 4.92
CA PHE A 651 33.13 -32.08 3.81
C PHE A 651 32.85 -33.50 4.29
N VAL A 652 31.85 -34.15 3.71
CA VAL A 652 31.41 -35.50 4.06
C VAL A 652 31.54 -36.43 2.86
N SER A 653 31.78 -37.72 3.11
CA SER A 653 31.86 -38.76 2.08
C SER A 653 30.64 -39.67 2.18
N GLY A 654 29.54 -39.30 1.50
CA GLY A 654 28.31 -40.09 1.53
C GLY A 654 27.32 -39.69 0.45
N VAL A 655 26.81 -40.69 -0.28
CA VAL A 655 25.76 -40.53 -1.28
C VAL A 655 24.41 -40.55 -0.57
N SER A 656 23.58 -39.52 -0.80
CA SER A 656 22.19 -39.47 -0.34
C SER A 656 21.29 -38.91 -1.44
N ASP A 657 20.07 -39.44 -1.53
CA ASP A 657 19.02 -39.06 -2.47
C ASP A 657 18.49 -37.63 -2.22
N THR A 658 18.13 -36.95 -3.31
CA THR A 658 17.67 -35.56 -3.40
C THR A 658 16.29 -35.32 -2.74
N PRO A 659 16.17 -34.50 -1.67
CA PRO A 659 14.91 -34.27 -0.96
C PRO A 659 14.07 -33.07 -1.43
N LEU A 660 14.33 -32.46 -2.60
CA LEU A 660 13.73 -31.16 -2.99
C LEU A 660 12.25 -31.23 -3.45
N ALA A 661 11.63 -32.41 -3.55
CA ALA A 661 10.28 -32.57 -4.11
C ALA A 661 9.14 -32.59 -3.05
N ARG A 662 9.33 -32.06 -1.83
CA ARG A 662 8.29 -32.17 -0.78
C ARG A 662 7.95 -30.90 0.00
N THR A 663 8.69 -29.82 -0.18
CA THR A 663 8.44 -28.58 0.60
C THR A 663 7.43 -27.64 -0.07
N HIS A 664 7.13 -27.82 -1.37
CA HIS A 664 6.20 -26.99 -2.15
C HIS A 664 5.05 -27.76 -2.84
N HIS A 665 4.80 -29.02 -2.47
CA HIS A 665 3.99 -29.95 -3.30
C HIS A 665 4.52 -30.10 -4.76
N ALA A 666 5.75 -29.67 -5.03
CA ALA A 666 6.39 -29.78 -6.33
C ALA A 666 6.69 -31.25 -6.65
N PHE A 667 6.44 -31.63 -7.90
CA PHE A 667 6.70 -32.96 -8.41
C PHE A 667 7.78 -32.93 -9.47
N THR A 668 8.31 -34.10 -9.82
CA THR A 668 9.28 -34.23 -10.92
C THR A 668 8.55 -34.61 -12.19
N ALA A 669 8.57 -33.73 -13.19
CA ALA A 669 8.17 -34.04 -14.55
C ALA A 669 9.38 -34.49 -15.38
N ILE A 670 9.09 -35.22 -16.47
CA ILE A 670 10.12 -35.65 -17.43
C ILE A 670 9.94 -34.84 -18.72
N ILE A 671 11.04 -34.29 -19.26
CA ILE A 671 11.03 -33.67 -20.58
C ILE A 671 10.70 -34.75 -21.61
N ASN A 672 9.52 -34.65 -22.20
CA ASN A 672 9.11 -35.50 -23.31
C ASN A 672 9.57 -34.93 -24.65
N ARG A 673 9.69 -33.60 -24.75
CA ARG A 673 10.14 -32.93 -25.98
C ARG A 673 10.65 -31.53 -25.70
N ASN A 674 11.66 -31.11 -26.45
CA ASN A 674 12.17 -29.74 -26.45
C ASN A 674 12.57 -29.35 -27.88
N ILE A 675 11.89 -28.37 -28.46
CA ILE A 675 12.03 -28.01 -29.88
C ILE A 675 12.25 -26.51 -30.00
N GLU A 676 13.19 -26.11 -30.86
CA GLU A 676 13.30 -24.72 -31.29
C GLU A 676 12.17 -24.36 -32.26
N LEU A 677 11.43 -23.30 -31.95
CA LEU A 677 10.32 -22.80 -32.76
C LEU A 677 10.74 -21.68 -33.73
N GLN A 678 11.94 -21.12 -33.56
CA GLN A 678 12.43 -20.05 -34.43
C GLN A 678 13.50 -20.53 -35.42
N HIS A 679 13.56 -19.89 -36.58
CA HIS A 679 14.67 -20.06 -37.52
C HIS A 679 15.94 -19.44 -36.95
N THR A 680 17.10 -19.99 -37.30
CA THR A 680 18.41 -19.51 -36.82
C THR A 680 18.69 -18.03 -37.16
N GLU A 681 18.06 -17.51 -38.23
CA GLU A 681 18.19 -16.11 -38.66
C GLU A 681 17.31 -15.12 -37.87
N SER A 682 16.48 -15.58 -36.92
CA SER A 682 15.69 -14.68 -36.07
C SER A 682 16.56 -13.89 -35.08
N GLY A 683 17.76 -14.40 -34.77
CA GLY A 683 18.65 -13.88 -33.73
C GLY A 683 18.12 -14.05 -32.30
N ARG A 684 17.06 -14.86 -32.11
CA ARG A 684 16.44 -15.17 -30.82
C ARG A 684 16.11 -16.66 -30.77
N SER A 685 15.75 -17.16 -29.60
CA SER A 685 15.34 -18.56 -29.42
C SER A 685 14.02 -18.61 -28.67
N THR A 686 13.12 -19.50 -29.08
CA THR A 686 11.89 -19.80 -28.36
C THR A 686 11.63 -21.29 -28.41
N ARG A 687 11.49 -21.91 -27.24
CA ARG A 687 11.38 -23.35 -27.10
C ARG A 687 9.94 -23.76 -26.87
N HIS A 688 9.52 -24.80 -27.59
CA HIS A 688 8.38 -25.62 -27.22
C HIS A 688 8.87 -26.77 -26.34
N ILE A 689 8.33 -26.90 -25.14
CA ILE A 689 8.74 -27.93 -24.19
C ILE A 689 7.52 -28.72 -23.74
N GLU A 690 7.55 -30.05 -23.87
CA GLU A 690 6.53 -30.98 -23.39
C GLU A 690 7.03 -31.66 -22.12
N LEU A 691 6.22 -31.62 -21.06
CA LEU A 691 6.46 -32.23 -19.76
C LEU A 691 5.51 -33.40 -19.55
N MET A 692 6.06 -34.58 -19.30
CA MET A 692 5.30 -35.72 -18.81
C MET A 692 5.08 -35.60 -17.30
N LEU A 693 3.81 -35.41 -16.91
CA LEU A 693 3.38 -35.27 -15.52
C LEU A 693 3.23 -36.64 -14.83
N PRO A 694 3.54 -36.75 -13.52
CA PRO A 694 3.36 -37.98 -12.77
C PRO A 694 1.88 -38.34 -12.57
N ASP A 695 1.61 -39.58 -12.15
CA ASP A 695 0.25 -40.05 -11.89
C ASP A 695 -0.44 -39.21 -10.81
N GLY A 696 -1.69 -38.82 -11.05
CA GLY A 696 -2.51 -38.05 -10.10
C GLY A 696 -2.33 -36.53 -10.16
N VAL A 697 -1.43 -36.01 -11.01
CA VAL A 697 -1.33 -34.58 -11.29
C VAL A 697 -2.22 -34.24 -12.49
N THR A 698 -3.10 -33.27 -12.32
CA THR A 698 -4.01 -32.75 -13.35
C THR A 698 -3.76 -31.26 -13.56
N TYR A 699 -4.10 -30.75 -14.75
CA TYR A 699 -4.09 -29.34 -15.09
C TYR A 699 -5.27 -29.03 -16.03
N GLN A 700 -5.54 -27.75 -16.26
CA GLN A 700 -6.56 -27.25 -17.18
C GLN A 700 -5.95 -26.24 -18.16
N GLU A 701 -6.63 -25.98 -19.28
CA GLU A 701 -6.21 -24.91 -20.17
C GLU A 701 -6.28 -23.55 -19.46
N GLY A 702 -5.21 -22.75 -19.59
CA GLY A 702 -5.09 -21.48 -18.90
C GLY A 702 -4.31 -21.53 -17.58
N ASP A 703 -4.05 -22.73 -17.04
CA ASP A 703 -3.14 -22.89 -15.91
C ASP A 703 -1.70 -22.51 -16.29
N HIS A 704 -0.89 -22.25 -15.26
CA HIS A 704 0.55 -22.07 -15.35
C HIS A 704 1.29 -23.29 -14.81
N VAL A 705 2.48 -23.53 -15.36
CA VAL A 705 3.47 -24.44 -14.78
C VAL A 705 4.59 -23.62 -14.13
N GLY A 706 4.74 -23.76 -12.81
CA GLY A 706 5.84 -23.20 -12.04
C GLY A 706 7.06 -24.10 -12.12
N ILE A 707 8.14 -23.62 -12.74
CA ILE A 707 9.43 -24.33 -12.87
C ILE A 707 10.36 -23.89 -11.75
N LEU A 708 10.96 -24.86 -11.04
CA LEU A 708 12.11 -24.63 -10.17
C LEU A 708 13.38 -24.80 -11.03
N PRO A 709 14.06 -23.70 -11.39
CA PRO A 709 15.17 -23.76 -12.33
C PRO A 709 16.48 -24.15 -11.63
N GLN A 710 17.55 -24.24 -12.41
CA GLN A 710 18.92 -24.38 -11.90
C GLN A 710 19.85 -23.33 -12.49
N ASN A 711 20.78 -22.81 -11.68
CA ASN A 711 21.89 -22.01 -12.19
C ASN A 711 22.74 -22.83 -13.17
N SER A 712 23.31 -22.16 -14.17
CA SER A 712 24.15 -22.82 -15.17
C SER A 712 25.46 -23.34 -14.57
N ASP A 713 25.98 -24.44 -15.11
CA ASP A 713 27.28 -24.99 -14.69
C ASP A 713 28.41 -23.96 -14.84
N GLU A 714 28.33 -23.07 -15.84
CA GLU A 714 29.27 -21.96 -16.02
C GLU A 714 29.32 -21.03 -14.78
N MET A 715 28.15 -20.64 -14.27
CA MET A 715 28.05 -19.80 -13.07
C MET A 715 28.46 -20.54 -11.81
N VAL A 716 28.07 -21.81 -11.67
CA VAL A 716 28.46 -22.63 -10.53
C VAL A 716 29.98 -22.80 -10.51
N ASN A 717 30.60 -23.09 -11.65
CA ASN A 717 32.05 -23.22 -11.77
C ASN A 717 32.79 -21.93 -11.44
N ARG A 718 32.26 -20.76 -11.82
CA ARG A 718 32.82 -19.46 -11.40
C ARG A 718 32.91 -19.33 -9.88
N VAL A 719 31.86 -19.72 -9.16
CA VAL A 719 31.87 -19.76 -7.70
C VAL A 719 32.89 -20.79 -7.21
N LEU A 720 32.83 -22.03 -7.70
CA LEU A 720 33.75 -23.10 -7.29
C LEU A 720 35.22 -22.72 -7.50
N ASP A 721 35.57 -22.12 -8.64
CA ASP A 721 36.91 -21.65 -8.96
C ASP A 721 37.32 -20.51 -8.02
N ARG A 722 36.43 -19.54 -7.78
CA ARG A 722 36.70 -18.40 -6.89
C ARG A 722 37.01 -18.81 -5.45
N PHE A 723 36.38 -19.88 -4.98
CA PHE A 723 36.58 -20.44 -3.64
C PHE A 723 37.52 -21.66 -3.63
N SER A 724 38.07 -22.07 -4.79
CA SER A 724 38.93 -23.25 -4.94
C SER A 724 38.30 -24.55 -4.41
N LEU A 725 37.01 -24.76 -4.70
CA LEU A 725 36.20 -25.90 -4.26
C LEU A 725 35.95 -26.90 -5.39
N ASN A 726 35.69 -28.16 -5.04
CA ASN A 726 35.28 -29.18 -6.01
C ASN A 726 33.76 -29.43 -5.91
N GLY A 727 33.03 -29.23 -7.01
CA GLY A 727 31.57 -29.38 -7.04
C GLY A 727 31.05 -30.79 -6.72
N HIS A 728 31.91 -31.81 -6.84
CA HIS A 728 31.58 -33.20 -6.49
C HIS A 728 31.67 -33.50 -5.00
N ASP A 729 32.29 -32.60 -4.24
CA ASP A 729 32.37 -32.73 -2.81
C ASP A 729 30.98 -32.59 -2.19
N HIS A 730 30.69 -33.44 -1.21
CA HIS A 730 29.47 -33.31 -0.43
C HIS A 730 29.79 -32.49 0.80
N VAL A 731 28.89 -31.56 1.09
CA VAL A 731 28.98 -30.69 2.23
C VAL A 731 27.76 -30.92 3.10
N LEU A 732 28.00 -30.98 4.40
CA LEU A 732 26.96 -30.92 5.41
C LEU A 732 26.96 -29.51 5.96
N LEU A 733 25.86 -28.81 5.74
CA LEU A 733 25.58 -27.49 6.29
C LEU A 733 24.95 -27.70 7.68
N THR A 734 25.68 -27.35 8.74
CA THR A 734 25.19 -27.46 10.13
C THR A 734 25.19 -26.11 10.81
N GLY A 735 24.11 -25.77 11.52
CA GLY A 735 23.99 -24.49 12.21
C GLY A 735 22.56 -23.95 12.16
N ASP A 736 22.32 -22.85 12.86
CA ASP A 736 21.04 -22.17 12.80
C ASP A 736 20.93 -21.37 11.51
N SER A 737 19.89 -21.66 10.72
CA SER A 737 19.79 -21.17 9.36
C SER A 737 19.24 -19.75 9.24
N GLY A 738 18.60 -19.17 10.27
CA GLY A 738 18.16 -17.75 10.24
C GLY A 738 17.57 -17.29 8.89
N LYS A 739 18.11 -16.19 8.34
CA LYS A 739 17.77 -15.63 7.00
C LYS A 739 18.09 -16.58 5.81
N ALA A 740 18.81 -17.67 6.05
CA ALA A 740 19.19 -18.70 5.09
C ALA A 740 18.42 -20.03 5.29
N ALA A 741 17.21 -19.99 5.87
CA ALA A 741 16.31 -21.13 6.05
C ALA A 741 16.00 -21.94 4.77
N HIS A 742 16.28 -21.36 3.60
CA HIS A 742 16.15 -22.03 2.31
C HIS A 742 17.27 -23.05 2.02
N LEU A 743 18.39 -23.02 2.76
CA LEU A 743 19.53 -23.91 2.54
C LEU A 743 19.29 -25.29 3.19
N PRO A 744 19.81 -26.37 2.58
CA PRO A 744 19.60 -27.73 3.07
C PRO A 744 20.48 -28.03 4.29
N THR A 745 20.04 -27.61 5.48
CA THR A 745 20.74 -27.90 6.74
C THR A 745 20.56 -29.35 7.19
N ASP A 746 21.53 -29.86 7.94
CA ASP A 746 21.57 -31.21 8.53
C ASP A 746 21.48 -32.38 7.52
N LYS A 747 21.69 -32.11 6.23
CA LYS A 747 21.74 -33.13 5.17
C LYS A 747 22.96 -32.94 4.27
N PRO A 748 23.68 -34.03 3.93
CA PRO A 748 24.72 -33.96 2.91
C PRO A 748 24.13 -33.52 1.57
N VAL A 749 24.66 -32.44 1.01
CA VAL A 749 24.33 -31.95 -0.33
C VAL A 749 25.62 -31.79 -1.12
N LYS A 750 25.60 -32.07 -2.43
CA LYS A 750 26.76 -31.76 -3.28
C LYS A 750 26.89 -30.26 -3.43
N LEU A 751 28.12 -29.73 -3.42
CA LEU A 751 28.34 -28.30 -3.69
C LEU A 751 27.75 -27.85 -5.02
N GLN A 752 27.84 -28.69 -6.06
CA GLN A 752 27.19 -28.45 -7.34
C GLN A 752 25.66 -28.29 -7.20
N GLU A 753 25.02 -29.13 -6.39
CA GLU A 753 23.57 -29.12 -6.18
C GLU A 753 23.13 -27.90 -5.37
N LEU A 754 23.88 -27.57 -4.32
CA LEU A 754 23.68 -26.40 -3.48
C LEU A 754 23.67 -25.10 -4.32
N LEU A 755 24.73 -24.90 -5.11
CA LEU A 755 24.92 -23.71 -5.94
C LEU A 755 23.98 -23.68 -7.15
N SER A 756 23.56 -24.84 -7.66
CA SER A 756 22.65 -24.90 -8.81
C SER A 756 21.20 -24.66 -8.43
N SER A 757 20.74 -25.18 -7.29
CA SER A 757 19.30 -25.33 -7.04
C SER A 757 18.75 -24.53 -5.85
N TYR A 758 19.60 -24.02 -4.96
CA TYR A 758 19.13 -23.40 -3.71
C TYR A 758 19.31 -21.88 -3.65
N VAL A 759 20.33 -21.33 -4.32
CA VAL A 759 20.70 -19.90 -4.22
C VAL A 759 20.58 -19.17 -5.55
N GLU A 760 20.24 -17.88 -5.53
CA GLU A 760 20.23 -17.01 -6.70
C GLU A 760 21.57 -16.27 -6.84
N LEU A 761 22.17 -16.36 -8.04
CA LEU A 761 23.52 -15.85 -8.30
C LEU A 761 23.52 -14.63 -9.24
N GLN A 762 22.37 -14.25 -9.82
CA GLN A 762 22.27 -13.16 -10.81
C GLN A 762 21.53 -11.90 -10.32
N GLU A 763 21.17 -11.84 -9.03
CA GLU A 763 20.59 -10.62 -8.45
C GLU A 763 21.67 -9.54 -8.20
N PRO A 764 21.35 -8.24 -8.39
CA PRO A 764 22.26 -7.15 -8.05
C PRO A 764 22.67 -7.20 -6.57
N ALA A 765 23.93 -6.90 -6.27
CA ALA A 765 24.48 -6.98 -4.92
C ALA A 765 23.79 -5.98 -3.98
N THR A 766 23.36 -6.45 -2.81
CA THR A 766 22.75 -5.60 -1.78
C THR A 766 23.81 -4.84 -0.97
N ARG A 767 23.43 -3.76 -0.30
CA ARG A 767 24.34 -3.03 0.61
C ARG A 767 24.86 -3.91 1.75
N SER A 768 24.04 -4.83 2.25
CA SER A 768 24.46 -5.79 3.27
C SER A 768 25.56 -6.72 2.75
N GLN A 769 25.40 -7.24 1.53
CA GLN A 769 26.41 -8.04 0.85
C GLN A 769 27.70 -7.24 0.63
N ILE A 770 27.61 -6.02 0.09
CA ILE A 770 28.78 -5.15 -0.16
C ILE A 770 29.54 -4.83 1.14
N ARG A 771 28.85 -4.55 2.25
CA ARG A 771 29.48 -4.36 3.58
C ARG A 771 30.23 -5.62 4.03
N ALA A 772 29.63 -6.79 3.85
CA ALA A 772 30.28 -8.06 4.18
C ALA A 772 31.52 -8.30 3.31
N LEU A 773 31.50 -7.91 2.03
CA LEU A 773 32.69 -7.97 1.18
C LEU A 773 33.78 -7.02 1.66
N ALA A 774 33.42 -5.78 2.00
CA ALA A 774 34.35 -4.78 2.50
C ALA A 774 35.05 -5.25 3.79
N SER A 775 34.29 -5.81 4.75
CA SER A 775 34.84 -6.28 6.02
C SER A 775 35.79 -7.47 5.89
N HIS A 776 35.65 -8.27 4.82
CA HIS A 776 36.52 -9.42 4.54
C HIS A 776 37.61 -9.09 3.50
N THR A 777 37.77 -7.83 3.10
CA THR A 777 38.78 -7.42 2.11
C THR A 777 40.06 -6.95 2.79
N VAL A 778 41.18 -7.64 2.52
CA VAL A 778 42.47 -7.35 3.18
C VAL A 778 43.25 -6.19 2.56
N CYS A 779 42.88 -5.76 1.35
CA CYS A 779 43.52 -4.68 0.61
C CYS A 779 42.85 -3.33 0.93
N PRO A 780 43.52 -2.38 1.61
CA PRO A 780 42.88 -1.13 2.04
C PRO A 780 42.30 -0.28 0.90
N PRO A 781 42.95 -0.12 -0.28
CA PRO A 781 42.33 0.54 -1.42
C PRO A 781 41.01 -0.09 -1.88
N HIS A 782 40.93 -1.43 -1.90
CA HIS A 782 39.70 -2.13 -2.31
C HIS A 782 38.59 -2.00 -1.26
N VAL A 783 38.93 -1.94 0.04
CA VAL A 783 37.95 -1.63 1.09
C VAL A 783 37.33 -0.27 0.84
N VAL A 784 38.15 0.76 0.55
CA VAL A 784 37.66 2.11 0.27
C VAL A 784 36.75 2.13 -0.96
N GLU A 785 37.09 1.42 -2.03
CA GLU A 785 36.23 1.31 -3.21
C GLU A 785 34.90 0.61 -2.91
N LEU A 786 34.92 -0.48 -2.14
CA LEU A 786 33.71 -1.18 -1.70
C LEU A 786 32.85 -0.31 -0.75
N GLU A 787 33.46 0.50 0.11
CA GLU A 787 32.75 1.44 0.98
C GLU A 787 32.14 2.59 0.16
N GLN A 788 32.82 3.08 -0.87
CA GLN A 788 32.27 4.08 -1.80
C GLN A 788 31.05 3.55 -2.57
N LEU A 789 31.03 2.25 -2.90
CA LEU A 789 29.88 1.60 -3.51
C LEU A 789 28.63 1.57 -2.59
N LEU A 790 28.77 1.86 -1.29
CA LEU A 790 27.64 1.95 -0.35
C LEU A 790 26.98 3.33 -0.34
N GLU A 791 27.62 4.36 -0.91
CA GLU A 791 27.06 5.70 -1.04
C GLU A 791 25.85 5.71 -1.97
N ASP A 792 24.82 6.50 -1.66
CA ASP A 792 23.50 6.38 -2.29
C ASP A 792 23.52 6.48 -3.83
N ASP A 793 24.17 7.52 -4.36
CA ASP A 793 24.27 7.76 -5.81
C ASP A 793 25.13 6.71 -6.51
N THR A 794 26.26 6.36 -5.88
CA THR A 794 27.21 5.38 -6.42
C THR A 794 26.59 3.98 -6.46
N TYR A 795 25.91 3.57 -5.39
CA TYR A 795 25.18 2.31 -5.33
C TYR A 795 24.14 2.19 -6.45
N LYS A 796 23.33 3.24 -6.65
CA LYS A 796 22.28 3.22 -7.67
C LYS A 796 22.87 3.06 -9.07
N LYS A 797 23.88 3.85 -9.41
CA LYS A 797 24.48 3.87 -10.75
C LYS A 797 25.36 2.66 -11.04
N GLU A 798 26.20 2.29 -10.08
CA GLU A 798 27.26 1.30 -10.30
C GLU A 798 26.84 -0.12 -9.91
N ALA A 799 25.91 -0.30 -8.97
CA ALA A 799 25.39 -1.62 -8.59
C ALA A 799 24.02 -1.92 -9.22
N LEU A 800 23.01 -1.06 -9.01
CA LEU A 800 21.63 -1.35 -9.44
C LEU A 800 21.42 -1.22 -10.96
N GLU A 801 21.77 -0.07 -11.56
CA GLU A 801 21.57 0.18 -13.00
C GLU A 801 22.41 -0.75 -13.88
N LYS A 802 23.62 -1.07 -13.45
CA LYS A 802 24.51 -2.03 -14.13
C LYS A 802 24.21 -3.49 -13.78
N ARG A 803 23.35 -3.73 -12.78
CA ARG A 803 23.03 -5.05 -12.20
C ARG A 803 24.25 -5.86 -11.80
N VAL A 804 25.23 -5.23 -11.16
CA VAL A 804 26.47 -5.90 -10.71
C VAL A 804 26.13 -6.84 -9.56
N THR A 805 26.49 -8.12 -9.72
CA THR A 805 26.17 -9.20 -8.77
C THR A 805 27.22 -9.32 -7.67
N MET A 806 26.87 -9.97 -6.56
CA MET A 806 27.82 -10.26 -5.47
C MET A 806 28.99 -11.13 -5.96
N LEU A 807 28.73 -12.11 -6.84
CA LEU A 807 29.77 -12.96 -7.45
C LEU A 807 30.78 -12.12 -8.25
N GLU A 808 30.31 -11.21 -9.09
CA GLU A 808 31.18 -10.34 -9.88
C GLU A 808 32.04 -9.42 -9.00
N LEU A 809 31.49 -8.90 -7.90
CA LEU A 809 32.27 -8.12 -6.94
C LEU A 809 33.36 -8.96 -6.28
N VAL A 810 33.05 -10.19 -5.85
CA VAL A 810 34.03 -11.09 -5.21
C VAL A 810 35.14 -11.52 -6.18
N GLU A 811 34.82 -11.68 -7.48
CA GLU A 811 35.80 -11.94 -8.54
C GLU A 811 36.65 -10.71 -8.87
N HIS A 812 36.04 -9.52 -8.88
CA HIS A 812 36.74 -8.26 -9.15
C HIS A 812 37.72 -7.91 -8.03
N TYR A 813 37.26 -8.01 -6.78
CA TYR A 813 38.05 -7.73 -5.58
C TYR A 813 38.73 -9.00 -5.07
N LEU A 814 39.79 -9.44 -5.74
CA LEU A 814 40.54 -10.67 -5.39
C LEU A 814 41.11 -10.70 -3.96
N ALA A 815 41.28 -9.52 -3.34
CA ALA A 815 41.71 -9.40 -1.95
C ALA A 815 40.58 -9.60 -0.93
N CYS A 816 39.34 -9.84 -1.38
CA CYS A 816 38.23 -10.25 -0.53
C CYS A 816 38.41 -11.71 -0.13
N GLU A 817 38.67 -11.98 1.14
CA GLU A 817 38.85 -13.32 1.71
C GLU A 817 37.58 -13.78 2.45
N ILE A 818 36.39 -13.42 1.92
CA ILE A 818 35.12 -13.87 2.49
C ILE A 818 35.05 -15.41 2.49
N PRO A 819 34.67 -16.08 3.60
CA PRO A 819 34.47 -17.52 3.61
C PRO A 819 33.30 -17.97 2.73
N PHE A 820 33.38 -19.17 2.16
CA PHE A 820 32.34 -19.69 1.26
C PHE A 820 30.98 -19.85 1.95
N GLU A 821 30.98 -20.31 3.20
CA GLU A 821 29.80 -20.42 4.03
C GLU A 821 29.09 -19.08 4.23
N ARG A 822 29.87 -18.00 4.43
CA ARG A 822 29.33 -16.65 4.59
C ARG A 822 28.82 -16.10 3.25
N PHE A 823 29.52 -16.38 2.16
CA PHE A 823 29.07 -16.04 0.82
C PHE A 823 27.70 -16.66 0.52
N ILE A 824 27.54 -17.97 0.76
CA ILE A 824 26.29 -18.70 0.53
C ILE A 824 25.15 -18.21 1.44
N ALA A 825 25.43 -17.94 2.72
CA ALA A 825 24.42 -17.48 3.66
C ALA A 825 23.86 -16.07 3.34
N LEU A 826 24.59 -15.28 2.56
CA LEU A 826 24.18 -13.94 2.13
C LEU A 826 23.37 -13.93 0.83
N LEU A 827 23.29 -15.06 0.11
CA LEU A 827 22.52 -15.18 -1.12
C LEU A 827 21.03 -15.41 -0.83
N THR A 828 20.19 -14.95 -1.73
CA THR A 828 18.74 -15.16 -1.69
C THR A 828 18.37 -16.53 -2.27
N PRO A 829 17.19 -17.09 -1.92
CA PRO A 829 16.74 -18.35 -2.49
C PRO A 829 16.45 -18.23 -3.99
N LEU A 830 16.72 -19.31 -4.72
CA LEU A 830 16.39 -19.39 -6.14
C LEU A 830 14.87 -19.48 -6.36
N LYS A 831 14.28 -18.48 -7.04
CA LYS A 831 12.82 -18.36 -7.21
C LYS A 831 12.26 -19.27 -8.32
N ALA A 832 11.02 -19.73 -8.18
CA ALA A 832 10.28 -20.42 -9.24
C ALA A 832 9.93 -19.44 -10.38
N ARG A 833 9.84 -19.94 -11.63
CA ARG A 833 9.42 -19.15 -12.80
C ARG A 833 8.21 -19.79 -13.46
N TYR A 834 7.18 -18.98 -13.74
CA TYR A 834 5.90 -19.42 -14.26
C TYR A 834 5.84 -19.33 -15.79
N TYR A 835 5.19 -20.32 -16.41
CA TYR A 835 4.93 -20.34 -17.85
C TYR A 835 3.50 -20.77 -18.12
N SER A 836 2.79 -20.08 -19.01
CA SER A 836 1.43 -20.46 -19.44
C SER A 836 1.47 -21.80 -20.17
N ILE A 837 0.60 -22.72 -19.74
CA ILE A 837 0.51 -24.05 -20.33
C ILE A 837 -0.07 -23.91 -21.75
N SER A 838 0.62 -24.51 -22.72
CA SER A 838 0.34 -24.40 -24.16
C SER A 838 -0.29 -25.64 -24.78
N SER A 839 -0.89 -26.49 -23.95
CA SER A 839 -1.50 -27.77 -24.33
C SER A 839 -2.85 -27.97 -23.66
N SER A 840 -3.68 -28.84 -24.22
CA SER A 840 -4.94 -29.26 -23.61
C SER A 840 -4.83 -30.64 -22.93
N PRO A 841 -5.30 -30.81 -21.67
CA PRO A 841 -5.43 -32.13 -21.07
C PRO A 841 -6.45 -33.02 -21.79
N LEU A 842 -7.40 -32.47 -22.56
CA LEU A 842 -8.32 -33.29 -23.38
C LEU A 842 -7.59 -33.97 -24.54
N TYR A 843 -6.54 -33.34 -25.07
CA TYR A 843 -5.69 -33.95 -26.08
C TYR A 843 -4.72 -34.96 -25.47
N LYS A 844 -4.02 -34.55 -24.41
CA LYS A 844 -3.11 -35.43 -23.64
C LYS A 844 -3.13 -35.07 -22.15
N GLU A 845 -3.86 -35.85 -21.37
CA GLU A 845 -4.13 -35.60 -19.95
C GLU A 845 -2.88 -35.35 -19.09
N ARG A 846 -1.77 -36.03 -19.41
CA ARG A 846 -0.54 -36.03 -18.61
C ARG A 846 0.64 -35.36 -19.30
N GLU A 847 0.43 -34.68 -20.41
CA GLU A 847 1.52 -34.07 -21.19
C GLU A 847 1.29 -32.57 -21.34
N ALA A 848 1.67 -31.83 -20.30
CA ALA A 848 1.59 -30.38 -20.30
C ALA A 848 2.75 -29.79 -21.13
N SER A 849 2.46 -28.88 -22.05
CA SER A 849 3.49 -28.16 -22.80
C SER A 849 3.59 -26.69 -22.39
N MET A 850 4.72 -26.06 -22.70
CA MET A 850 4.95 -24.62 -22.49
C MET A 850 5.70 -24.00 -23.66
N THR A 851 5.63 -22.67 -23.79
CA THR A 851 6.33 -21.91 -24.82
C THR A 851 7.26 -20.89 -24.17
N VAL A 852 8.58 -21.11 -24.26
CA VAL A 852 9.59 -20.38 -23.48
C VAL A 852 10.45 -19.53 -24.40
N SER A 853 10.34 -18.19 -24.31
CA SER A 853 11.33 -17.30 -24.94
C SER A 853 12.63 -17.35 -24.16
N VAL A 854 13.74 -17.69 -24.82
CA VAL A 854 15.05 -17.76 -24.18
C VAL A 854 15.64 -16.36 -24.03
N VAL A 855 15.89 -15.95 -22.78
CA VAL A 855 16.41 -14.62 -22.44
C VAL A 855 17.93 -14.65 -22.52
N ARG A 856 18.48 -13.97 -23.54
CA ARG A 856 19.91 -13.77 -23.76
C ARG A 856 20.14 -12.38 -24.35
N ASP A 857 21.01 -11.60 -23.71
CA ASP A 857 21.44 -10.29 -24.22
C ASP A 857 22.83 -9.93 -23.66
N THR A 858 23.39 -8.80 -24.08
CA THR A 858 24.64 -8.27 -23.49
C THR A 858 24.37 -7.85 -22.04
N ALA A 859 25.24 -8.24 -21.11
CA ALA A 859 25.12 -7.83 -19.71
C ALA A 859 25.27 -6.29 -19.58
N TRP A 860 24.45 -5.66 -18.73
CA TRP A 860 24.41 -4.19 -18.62
C TRP A 860 25.67 -3.58 -17.99
N ASN A 861 26.40 -4.35 -17.21
CA ASN A 861 27.74 -3.99 -16.75
C ASN A 861 28.81 -4.04 -17.86
N GLY A 862 28.46 -4.50 -19.07
CA GLY A 862 29.34 -4.63 -20.23
C GLY A 862 30.18 -5.91 -20.25
N ASN A 863 30.07 -6.77 -19.23
CA ASN A 863 30.90 -7.95 -19.08
C ASN A 863 30.16 -9.22 -19.54
N GLY A 864 30.30 -9.53 -20.82
CA GLY A 864 29.80 -10.78 -21.39
C GLY A 864 28.30 -10.78 -21.69
N GLU A 865 27.72 -11.97 -21.67
CA GLU A 865 26.32 -12.21 -22.02
C GLU A 865 25.50 -12.53 -20.76
N TYR A 866 24.39 -11.82 -20.57
CA TYR A 866 23.38 -12.15 -19.58
C TYR A 866 22.49 -13.29 -20.09
N LYS A 867 22.33 -14.34 -19.27
CA LYS A 867 21.51 -15.52 -19.58
C LYS A 867 20.48 -15.71 -18.47
N GLY A 868 19.21 -15.44 -18.76
CA GLY A 868 18.13 -15.62 -17.76
C GLY A 868 18.04 -17.08 -17.30
N VAL A 869 18.08 -17.30 -15.98
CA VAL A 869 18.28 -18.61 -15.33
C VAL A 869 17.32 -19.68 -15.87
N ALA A 870 16.01 -19.51 -15.66
CA ALA A 870 15.01 -20.53 -15.98
C ALA A 870 14.91 -20.82 -17.49
N SER A 871 14.93 -19.77 -18.31
CA SER A 871 14.76 -19.93 -19.76
C SER A 871 15.94 -20.65 -20.42
N ASN A 872 17.18 -20.41 -19.96
CA ASN A 872 18.36 -21.10 -20.47
C ASN A 872 18.50 -22.50 -19.84
N TYR A 873 18.13 -22.67 -18.57
CA TYR A 873 18.05 -23.98 -17.92
C TYR A 873 17.16 -24.94 -18.73
N LEU A 874 15.95 -24.49 -19.06
CA LEU A 874 14.97 -25.23 -19.86
C LEU A 874 15.42 -25.45 -21.30
N ALA A 875 15.99 -24.43 -21.95
CA ALA A 875 16.48 -24.55 -23.33
C ALA A 875 17.57 -25.61 -23.52
N ASN A 876 18.31 -25.92 -22.45
CA ASN A 876 19.39 -26.91 -22.45
C ASN A 876 18.94 -28.30 -22.00
N ARG A 877 17.66 -28.54 -21.69
CA ARG A 877 17.17 -29.87 -21.31
C ARG A 877 16.87 -30.73 -22.53
N GLU A 878 17.22 -32.02 -22.45
CA GLU A 878 16.96 -33.01 -23.49
C GLU A 878 15.84 -33.99 -23.11
N PHE A 879 15.42 -34.83 -24.05
CA PHE A 879 14.45 -35.88 -23.79
C PHE A 879 14.90 -36.80 -22.64
N GLY A 880 13.99 -37.05 -21.70
CA GLY A 880 14.26 -37.89 -20.53
C GLY A 880 14.84 -37.13 -19.34
N ASP A 881 15.23 -35.87 -19.50
CA ASP A 881 15.66 -35.03 -18.39
C ASP A 881 14.53 -34.79 -17.40
N LYS A 882 14.90 -34.66 -16.13
CA LYS A 882 13.95 -34.40 -15.04
C LYS A 882 13.92 -32.92 -14.72
N VAL A 883 12.72 -32.39 -14.52
CA VAL A 883 12.49 -31.01 -14.12
C VAL A 883 11.56 -30.98 -12.92
N ALA A 884 11.93 -30.23 -11.89
CA ALA A 884 11.07 -30.00 -10.73
C ALA A 884 10.08 -28.87 -11.04
N CYS A 885 8.79 -29.14 -10.87
CA CYS A 885 7.74 -28.19 -11.18
C CYS A 885 6.46 -28.41 -10.37
N PHE A 886 5.52 -27.47 -10.48
CA PHE A 886 4.18 -27.55 -9.92
C PHE A 886 3.17 -26.87 -10.86
N ILE A 887 1.88 -27.16 -10.67
CA ILE A 887 0.79 -26.53 -11.42
C ILE A 887 0.18 -25.43 -10.55
N ASN A 888 -0.12 -24.28 -11.16
CA ASN A 888 -0.75 -23.14 -10.52
C ASN A 888 -1.91 -22.64 -11.39
N THR A 889 -3.08 -22.41 -10.78
CA THR A 889 -4.25 -21.86 -11.48
C THR A 889 -4.34 -20.36 -11.20
N PRO A 890 -4.26 -19.49 -12.23
CA PRO A 890 -4.31 -18.05 -12.02
C PRO A 890 -5.69 -17.56 -11.57
N GLN A 891 -5.71 -16.49 -10.77
CA GLN A 891 -6.96 -15.88 -10.28
C GLN A 891 -7.74 -15.11 -11.36
N SER A 892 -7.14 -14.83 -12.52
CA SER A 892 -7.75 -14.09 -13.64
C SER A 892 -8.81 -14.87 -14.45
N ASN A 893 -9.19 -16.07 -13.98
CA ASN A 893 -10.16 -16.96 -14.63
C ASN A 893 -9.89 -17.16 -16.14
N PHE A 894 -8.61 -17.34 -16.51
CA PHE A 894 -8.15 -17.44 -17.91
C PHE A 894 -8.50 -18.79 -18.55
N GLN A 895 -9.78 -19.16 -18.57
CA GLN A 895 -10.27 -20.46 -19.02
C GLN A 895 -11.24 -20.33 -20.19
N LEU A 896 -11.40 -21.39 -20.99
CA LEU A 896 -12.41 -21.43 -22.05
C LEU A 896 -13.83 -21.33 -21.48
N PRO A 897 -14.79 -20.73 -22.22
CA PRO A 897 -16.19 -20.71 -21.78
C PRO A 897 -16.78 -22.12 -21.67
N GLU A 898 -17.60 -22.36 -20.64
CA GLU A 898 -18.27 -23.67 -20.46
C GLU A 898 -19.14 -24.07 -21.66
N ASN A 899 -19.80 -23.08 -22.29
CA ASN A 899 -20.54 -23.29 -23.51
C ASN A 899 -19.60 -23.25 -24.73
N THR A 900 -19.46 -24.39 -25.40
CA THR A 900 -18.56 -24.57 -26.54
C THR A 900 -18.97 -23.75 -27.77
N GLU A 901 -20.24 -23.32 -27.84
CA GLU A 901 -20.78 -22.47 -28.92
C GLU A 901 -20.49 -20.97 -28.74
N THR A 902 -19.92 -20.57 -27.60
CA THR A 902 -19.59 -19.18 -27.32
C THR A 902 -18.41 -18.69 -28.17
N PRO A 903 -18.52 -17.52 -28.85
CA PRO A 903 -17.41 -16.97 -29.61
C PRO A 903 -16.22 -16.56 -28.74
N ILE A 904 -14.99 -16.70 -29.25
CA ILE A 904 -13.76 -16.31 -28.54
C ILE A 904 -12.82 -15.48 -29.42
N ILE A 905 -12.27 -14.40 -28.86
CA ILE A 905 -11.27 -13.52 -29.48
C ILE A 905 -9.97 -13.64 -28.68
N LEU A 906 -8.93 -14.18 -29.31
CA LEU A 906 -7.66 -14.54 -28.70
C LEU A 906 -6.56 -13.63 -29.24
N ILE A 907 -5.84 -12.91 -28.37
CA ILE A 907 -4.82 -11.94 -28.77
C ILE A 907 -3.51 -12.25 -28.06
N GLY A 908 -2.55 -12.78 -28.82
CA GLY A 908 -1.33 -13.34 -28.26
C GLY A 908 -0.13 -13.22 -29.19
N PRO A 909 0.49 -12.03 -29.31
CA PRO A 909 1.72 -11.89 -30.06
C PRO A 909 2.91 -12.55 -29.35
N GLY A 910 3.84 -13.10 -30.14
CA GLY A 910 5.02 -13.79 -29.62
C GLY A 910 4.65 -14.97 -28.74
N THR A 911 5.30 -15.08 -27.57
CA THR A 911 4.99 -16.14 -26.59
C THR A 911 3.61 -16.01 -25.95
N GLY A 912 2.90 -14.89 -26.14
CA GLY A 912 1.49 -14.75 -25.77
C GLY A 912 0.56 -15.75 -26.46
N VAL A 913 1.02 -16.43 -27.52
CA VAL A 913 0.27 -17.50 -28.17
C VAL A 913 0.15 -18.78 -27.32
N ALA A 914 0.95 -18.89 -26.26
CA ALA A 914 1.09 -20.12 -25.47
C ALA A 914 -0.26 -20.71 -25.03
N PRO A 915 -1.08 -20.04 -24.20
CA PRO A 915 -2.34 -20.64 -23.74
C PRO A 915 -3.34 -20.87 -24.88
N PHE A 916 -3.31 -20.04 -25.92
CA PHE A 916 -4.22 -20.16 -27.06
C PHE A 916 -3.97 -21.40 -27.91
N ARG A 917 -2.73 -21.90 -27.94
CA ARG A 917 -2.44 -23.22 -28.50
C ARG A 917 -3.21 -24.31 -27.75
N GLY A 918 -3.21 -24.26 -26.42
CA GLY A 918 -4.00 -25.18 -25.58
C GLY A 918 -5.50 -25.07 -25.86
N PHE A 919 -6.02 -23.85 -25.98
CA PHE A 919 -7.43 -23.61 -26.32
C PHE A 919 -7.82 -24.20 -27.68
N ILE A 920 -6.96 -24.06 -28.69
CA ILE A 920 -7.21 -24.62 -30.03
C ILE A 920 -7.18 -26.16 -29.99
N GLN A 921 -6.29 -26.77 -29.21
CA GLN A 921 -6.27 -28.23 -29.03
C GLN A 921 -7.53 -28.74 -28.35
N ASN A 922 -7.98 -28.07 -27.27
CA ASN A 922 -9.22 -28.40 -26.60
C ASN A 922 -10.41 -28.37 -27.59
N ARG A 923 -10.53 -27.28 -28.36
CA ARG A 923 -11.56 -27.12 -29.38
C ARG A 923 -11.53 -28.25 -30.42
N ARG A 924 -10.35 -28.67 -30.88
CA ARG A 924 -10.21 -29.82 -31.79
C ARG A 924 -10.79 -31.09 -31.20
N GLU A 925 -10.48 -31.38 -29.93
CA GLU A 925 -11.01 -32.58 -29.26
C GLU A 925 -12.52 -32.51 -29.03
N LEU A 926 -13.06 -31.35 -28.67
CA LEU A 926 -14.51 -31.14 -28.57
C LEU A 926 -15.21 -31.35 -29.92
N MET A 927 -14.64 -30.86 -31.02
CA MET A 927 -15.14 -31.09 -32.38
C MET A 927 -15.10 -32.58 -32.74
N ASN A 928 -14.01 -33.28 -32.42
CA ASN A 928 -13.89 -34.73 -32.64
C ASN A 928 -14.92 -35.53 -31.83
N GLN A 929 -15.33 -35.03 -30.67
CA GLN A 929 -16.41 -35.58 -29.84
C GLN A 929 -17.82 -35.21 -30.36
N GLY A 930 -17.91 -34.49 -31.47
CA GLY A 930 -19.17 -34.10 -32.11
C GLY A 930 -19.86 -32.90 -31.46
N LYS A 931 -19.14 -32.08 -30.67
CA LYS A 931 -19.66 -30.81 -30.14
C LYS A 931 -19.64 -29.73 -31.22
N THR A 932 -20.67 -28.89 -31.21
CA THR A 932 -20.70 -27.64 -32.00
C THR A 932 -19.78 -26.62 -31.34
N LEU A 933 -19.01 -25.88 -32.15
CA LEU A 933 -18.10 -24.85 -31.68
C LEU A 933 -18.55 -23.45 -32.14
N GLY A 934 -18.36 -22.46 -31.28
CA GLY A 934 -18.54 -21.04 -31.60
C GLY A 934 -17.42 -20.50 -32.47
N GLU A 935 -17.61 -19.31 -33.03
CA GLU A 935 -16.56 -18.63 -33.81
C GLU A 935 -15.32 -18.33 -32.96
N ALA A 936 -14.12 -18.47 -33.53
CA ALA A 936 -12.89 -18.16 -32.81
C ALA A 936 -11.95 -17.35 -33.71
N HIS A 937 -11.38 -16.27 -33.19
CA HIS A 937 -10.39 -15.46 -33.90
C HIS A 937 -9.09 -15.40 -33.11
N LEU A 938 -7.95 -15.70 -33.75
CA LEU A 938 -6.63 -15.58 -33.14
C LEU A 938 -5.84 -14.47 -33.84
N TYR A 939 -5.47 -13.44 -33.07
CA TYR A 939 -4.57 -12.37 -33.47
C TYR A 939 -3.15 -12.69 -33.00
N PHE A 940 -2.34 -13.20 -33.91
CA PHE A 940 -0.95 -13.55 -33.69
C PHE A 940 -0.01 -12.52 -34.31
N GLY A 941 1.06 -12.16 -33.58
CA GLY A 941 2.07 -11.22 -34.06
C GLY A 941 3.49 -11.74 -33.86
N CYS A 942 4.35 -11.57 -34.88
CA CYS A 942 5.78 -11.85 -34.78
C CYS A 942 6.61 -10.82 -35.58
N ARG A 943 7.94 -10.97 -35.64
CA ARG A 943 8.79 -10.04 -36.41
C ARG A 943 8.73 -10.35 -37.89
N ASN A 944 8.91 -11.61 -38.26
CA ASN A 944 9.01 -12.04 -39.65
C ASN A 944 8.36 -13.44 -39.83
N PRO A 945 7.48 -13.62 -40.84
CA PRO A 945 6.76 -14.87 -41.08
C PRO A 945 7.66 -16.09 -41.35
N GLU A 946 8.90 -15.87 -41.79
CA GLU A 946 9.87 -16.93 -42.09
C GLU A 946 10.79 -17.23 -40.89
N HIS A 947 10.90 -16.32 -39.92
CA HIS A 947 11.93 -16.41 -38.88
C HIS A 947 11.36 -16.78 -37.49
N ASP A 948 10.24 -16.19 -37.08
CA ASP A 948 9.74 -16.32 -35.70
C ASP A 948 8.22 -16.51 -35.61
N PHE A 949 7.62 -17.13 -36.64
CA PHE A 949 6.22 -17.54 -36.61
C PHE A 949 6.06 -18.84 -35.80
N LEU A 950 5.85 -18.68 -34.49
CA LEU A 950 5.66 -19.78 -33.55
C LEU A 950 4.46 -20.64 -33.94
N TYR A 951 4.65 -21.97 -33.97
CA TYR A 951 3.61 -22.97 -34.28
C TYR A 951 2.90 -22.77 -35.63
N LYS A 952 3.59 -22.21 -36.63
CA LYS A 952 3.02 -21.87 -37.94
C LYS A 952 2.18 -23.00 -38.55
N GLU A 953 2.74 -24.20 -38.69
CA GLU A 953 2.04 -25.32 -39.33
C GLU A 953 0.80 -25.75 -38.54
N GLU A 954 0.86 -25.72 -37.21
CA GLU A 954 -0.26 -26.09 -36.33
C GLU A 954 -1.39 -25.07 -36.41
N LEU A 955 -1.06 -23.77 -36.43
CA LEU A 955 -2.04 -22.68 -36.53
C LEU A 955 -2.68 -22.60 -37.92
N GLU A 956 -1.90 -22.72 -39.00
CA GLU A 956 -2.42 -22.77 -40.37
C GLU A 956 -3.30 -24.01 -40.60
N GLN A 957 -2.99 -25.14 -39.96
CA GLN A 957 -3.82 -26.34 -40.02
C GLN A 957 -5.12 -26.18 -39.22
N ALA A 958 -5.07 -25.55 -38.04
CA ALA A 958 -6.25 -25.26 -37.24
C ALA A 958 -7.23 -24.33 -37.99
N GLU A 959 -6.71 -23.38 -38.77
CA GLU A 959 -7.53 -22.54 -39.65
C GLU A 959 -8.21 -23.33 -40.76
N LYS A 960 -7.48 -24.23 -41.45
CA LYS A 960 -8.06 -25.09 -42.50
C LYS A 960 -9.14 -26.03 -41.97
N GLU A 961 -9.02 -26.46 -40.72
CA GLU A 961 -10.00 -27.30 -40.02
C GLU A 961 -11.20 -26.52 -39.48
N GLY A 962 -11.19 -25.19 -39.57
CA GLY A 962 -12.26 -24.32 -39.08
C GLY A 962 -12.30 -24.18 -37.55
N LEU A 963 -11.19 -24.47 -36.86
CA LEU A 963 -11.12 -24.34 -35.40
C LEU A 963 -10.98 -22.88 -34.94
N VAL A 964 -10.33 -22.05 -35.77
CA VAL A 964 -10.02 -20.63 -35.53
C VAL A 964 -9.77 -19.90 -36.85
N THR A 965 -10.11 -18.62 -36.93
CA THR A 965 -9.70 -17.72 -38.01
C THR A 965 -8.39 -17.03 -37.63
N LEU A 966 -7.34 -17.15 -38.44
CA LEU A 966 -5.99 -16.72 -38.07
C LEU A 966 -5.63 -15.34 -38.66
N HIS A 967 -5.44 -14.35 -37.79
CA HIS A 967 -5.02 -13.00 -38.15
C HIS A 967 -3.56 -12.77 -37.78
N THR A 968 -2.72 -12.43 -38.77
CA THR A 968 -1.27 -12.28 -38.55
C THR A 968 -0.75 -10.86 -38.74
N ALA A 969 0.11 -10.43 -37.82
CA ALA A 969 0.79 -9.14 -37.83
C ALA A 969 2.31 -9.30 -37.81
N PHE A 970 3.01 -8.74 -38.80
CA PHE A 970 4.47 -8.86 -38.95
C PHE A 970 5.16 -7.51 -38.74
N SER A 971 5.89 -7.37 -37.62
CA SER A 971 6.45 -6.09 -37.19
C SER A 971 7.76 -5.70 -37.89
N ARG A 972 8.45 -6.65 -38.54
CA ARG A 972 9.78 -6.46 -39.16
C ARG A 972 9.93 -7.24 -40.48
N CYS A 973 8.98 -7.08 -41.40
CA CYS A 973 9.10 -7.61 -42.76
C CYS A 973 9.78 -6.57 -43.68
N PRO A 974 10.90 -6.91 -44.37
CA PRO A 974 11.52 -6.00 -45.31
C PRO A 974 10.53 -5.49 -46.35
N ARG A 975 10.58 -4.18 -46.66
CA ARG A 975 9.73 -3.50 -47.66
C ARG A 975 8.22 -3.49 -47.35
N ARG A 976 7.81 -3.80 -46.12
CA ARG A 976 6.43 -3.60 -45.62
C ARG A 976 6.44 -2.67 -44.40
N PRO A 977 5.37 -1.89 -44.17
CA PRO A 977 5.24 -1.11 -42.94
C PRO A 977 5.19 -2.05 -41.72
N LYS A 978 5.66 -1.57 -40.57
CA LYS A 978 5.57 -2.33 -39.31
C LYS A 978 4.10 -2.57 -38.98
N MET A 979 3.76 -3.82 -38.71
CA MET A 979 2.41 -4.21 -38.35
C MET A 979 2.37 -4.93 -37.00
N TYR A 980 1.47 -4.51 -36.13
CA TYR A 980 1.19 -5.10 -34.84
C TYR A 980 -0.27 -5.57 -34.74
N VAL A 981 -0.58 -6.37 -33.72
CA VAL A 981 -1.89 -7.02 -33.57
C VAL A 981 -3.03 -6.02 -33.45
N GLN A 982 -2.81 -4.88 -32.80
CA GLN A 982 -3.80 -3.82 -32.68
C GLN A 982 -4.19 -3.20 -34.03
N GLN A 983 -3.26 -3.10 -34.98
CA GLN A 983 -3.61 -2.61 -36.31
C GLN A 983 -4.52 -3.60 -37.05
N ARG A 984 -4.28 -4.91 -36.89
CA ARG A 984 -5.17 -5.95 -37.43
C ARG A 984 -6.54 -5.95 -36.76
N LEU A 985 -6.57 -5.79 -35.44
CA LEU A 985 -7.83 -5.67 -34.69
C LEU A 985 -8.66 -4.49 -35.21
N SER A 986 -8.02 -3.33 -35.46
CA SER A 986 -8.70 -2.17 -36.03
C SER A 986 -9.26 -2.45 -37.44
N GLU A 987 -8.51 -3.15 -38.30
CA GLU A 987 -8.98 -3.57 -39.64
C GLU A 987 -10.19 -4.51 -39.58
N ASN A 988 -10.26 -5.37 -38.57
CA ASN A 988 -11.32 -6.38 -38.40
C ASN A 988 -12.42 -5.98 -37.39
N ALA A 989 -12.38 -4.75 -36.87
CA ALA A 989 -13.29 -4.31 -35.81
C ALA A 989 -14.78 -4.55 -36.14
N THR A 990 -15.18 -4.38 -37.41
CA THR A 990 -16.56 -4.58 -37.86
C THR A 990 -17.06 -6.02 -37.72
N GLU A 991 -16.14 -6.99 -37.69
CA GLU A 991 -16.42 -8.42 -37.59
C GLU A 991 -16.40 -8.88 -36.12
N ILE A 992 -15.40 -8.46 -35.35
CA ILE A 992 -15.20 -8.95 -33.97
C ILE A 992 -16.03 -8.25 -32.91
N LEU A 993 -16.35 -6.96 -33.08
CA LEU A 993 -17.11 -6.20 -32.07
C LEU A 993 -18.55 -6.73 -31.90
N PRO A 994 -19.28 -7.10 -32.97
CA PRO A 994 -20.57 -7.79 -32.83
C PRO A 994 -20.49 -9.11 -32.04
N LEU A 995 -19.42 -9.90 -32.25
CA LEU A 995 -19.23 -11.17 -31.54
C LEU A 995 -19.04 -10.95 -30.04
N LEU A 996 -18.22 -9.98 -29.64
CA LEU A 996 -18.02 -9.63 -28.23
C LEU A 996 -19.29 -9.06 -27.59
N LYS A 997 -20.12 -8.35 -28.37
CA LYS A 997 -21.42 -7.85 -27.91
C LYS A 997 -22.44 -8.98 -27.74
N ASP A 998 -22.39 -10.02 -28.57
CA ASP A 998 -23.27 -11.20 -28.53
C ASP A 998 -22.64 -12.35 -27.72
N ASN A 999 -22.28 -12.06 -26.46
CA ASN A 999 -21.76 -13.02 -25.48
C ASN A 999 -20.35 -13.60 -25.75
N GLY A 1000 -19.61 -13.08 -26.74
CA GLY A 1000 -18.24 -13.50 -27.00
C GLY A 1000 -17.27 -13.15 -25.87
N HIS A 1001 -16.19 -13.93 -25.76
CA HIS A 1001 -15.13 -13.72 -24.77
C HIS A 1001 -13.84 -13.20 -25.41
N LEU A 1002 -13.14 -12.33 -24.71
CA LEU A 1002 -11.88 -11.70 -25.09
C LEU A 1002 -10.76 -12.21 -24.18
N TYR A 1003 -9.64 -12.59 -24.79
CA TYR A 1003 -8.46 -13.03 -24.06
C TYR A 1003 -7.22 -12.32 -24.60
N ILE A 1004 -6.45 -11.71 -23.70
CA ILE A 1004 -5.16 -11.08 -24.03
C ILE A 1004 -4.05 -11.80 -23.27
N CYS A 1005 -3.01 -12.22 -23.98
CA CYS A 1005 -1.85 -12.86 -23.39
C CYS A 1005 -0.54 -12.32 -23.98
N GLY A 1006 0.48 -12.08 -23.16
CA GLY A 1006 1.78 -11.56 -23.59
C GLY A 1006 2.27 -10.35 -22.81
N ASP A 1007 2.83 -9.35 -23.51
CA ASP A 1007 3.46 -8.17 -22.88
C ASP A 1007 2.43 -7.23 -22.23
N GLY A 1008 2.48 -7.15 -20.90
CA GLY A 1008 1.63 -6.26 -20.10
C GLY A 1008 2.10 -4.80 -20.07
N SER A 1009 3.35 -4.51 -20.47
CA SER A 1009 3.92 -3.16 -20.36
C SER A 1009 3.55 -2.24 -21.53
N LYS A 1010 3.42 -2.78 -22.75
CA LYS A 1010 3.11 -2.00 -23.96
C LYS A 1010 1.97 -2.61 -24.77
N MET A 1011 2.02 -3.90 -25.06
CA MET A 1011 1.07 -4.53 -25.99
C MET A 1011 -0.37 -4.52 -25.46
N ALA A 1012 -0.61 -4.97 -24.21
CA ALA A 1012 -1.95 -5.03 -23.67
C ALA A 1012 -2.65 -3.65 -23.60
N PRO A 1013 -2.02 -2.58 -23.07
CA PRO A 1013 -2.62 -1.24 -23.10
C PRO A 1013 -2.94 -0.73 -24.52
N GLU A 1014 -2.08 -1.00 -25.51
CA GLU A 1014 -2.32 -0.59 -26.91
C GLU A 1014 -3.50 -1.35 -27.55
N VAL A 1015 -3.68 -2.62 -27.21
CA VAL A 1015 -4.80 -3.44 -27.66
C VAL A 1015 -6.10 -2.95 -27.05
N GLU A 1016 -6.14 -2.71 -25.73
CA GLU A 1016 -7.32 -2.16 -25.04
C GLU A 1016 -7.73 -0.81 -25.63
N HIS A 1017 -6.79 0.12 -25.79
CA HIS A 1017 -7.04 1.41 -26.44
C HIS A 1017 -7.60 1.26 -27.87
N THR A 1018 -7.14 0.25 -28.60
CA THR A 1018 -7.64 -0.02 -29.95
C THR A 1018 -9.07 -0.54 -29.95
N PHE A 1019 -9.43 -1.40 -28.99
CA PHE A 1019 -10.82 -1.82 -28.82
C PHE A 1019 -11.73 -0.66 -28.44
N ILE A 1020 -11.31 0.19 -27.50
CA ILE A 1020 -12.04 1.39 -27.08
C ILE A 1020 -12.31 2.30 -28.28
N SER A 1021 -11.25 2.67 -29.01
CA SER A 1021 -11.37 3.56 -30.18
C SER A 1021 -12.18 2.94 -31.32
N SER A 1022 -12.03 1.65 -31.58
CA SER A 1022 -12.77 0.94 -32.62
C SER A 1022 -14.26 0.78 -32.28
N TYR A 1023 -14.58 0.49 -31.01
CA TYR A 1023 -15.95 0.38 -30.51
C TYR A 1023 -16.67 1.73 -30.60
N ALA A 1024 -16.01 2.81 -30.13
CA ALA A 1024 -16.52 4.18 -30.22
C ALA A 1024 -16.84 4.56 -31.67
N SER A 1025 -15.93 4.25 -32.60
CA SER A 1025 -16.14 4.52 -34.03
C SER A 1025 -17.28 3.70 -34.64
N PHE A 1026 -17.31 2.38 -34.40
CA PHE A 1026 -18.24 1.45 -35.04
C PHE A 1026 -19.68 1.63 -34.55
N TYR A 1027 -19.89 1.72 -33.24
CA TYR A 1027 -21.22 1.92 -32.66
C TYR A 1027 -21.62 3.40 -32.54
N LYS A 1028 -20.75 4.32 -32.95
CA LYS A 1028 -20.93 5.77 -32.84
C LYS A 1028 -21.22 6.19 -31.39
N THR A 1029 -20.46 5.62 -30.46
CA THR A 1029 -20.53 5.93 -29.03
C THR A 1029 -19.38 6.86 -28.64
N THR A 1030 -19.47 7.43 -27.44
CA THR A 1030 -18.37 8.18 -26.83
C THR A 1030 -17.25 7.24 -26.38
N GLU A 1031 -16.05 7.78 -26.21
CA GLU A 1031 -14.90 7.03 -25.67
C GLU A 1031 -15.19 6.48 -24.26
N LYS A 1032 -15.90 7.26 -23.44
CA LYS A 1032 -16.34 6.83 -22.10
C LYS A 1032 -17.27 5.62 -22.14
N GLU A 1033 -18.22 5.58 -23.07
CA GLU A 1033 -19.10 4.41 -23.26
C GLU A 1033 -18.34 3.19 -23.78
N ALA A 1034 -17.27 3.40 -24.55
CA ALA A 1034 -16.41 2.32 -25.02
C ALA A 1034 -15.48 1.77 -23.93
N ILE A 1035 -14.97 2.62 -23.02
CA ILE A 1035 -14.23 2.20 -21.82
C ILE A 1035 -15.16 1.35 -20.94
N GLN A 1036 -16.35 1.86 -20.65
CA GLN A 1036 -17.33 1.15 -19.83
C GLN A 1036 -17.70 -0.21 -20.43
N TRP A 1037 -17.87 -0.32 -21.76
CA TRP A 1037 -18.13 -1.60 -22.41
C TRP A 1037 -17.00 -2.62 -22.19
N LEU A 1038 -15.73 -2.18 -22.23
CA LEU A 1038 -14.60 -3.06 -22.00
C LEU A 1038 -14.48 -3.47 -20.53
N GLU A 1039 -14.73 -2.55 -19.59
CA GLU A 1039 -14.82 -2.83 -18.14
C GLU A 1039 -15.97 -3.80 -17.81
N GLU A 1040 -17.11 -3.66 -18.50
CA GLU A 1040 -18.26 -4.58 -18.37
C GLU A 1040 -17.90 -5.99 -18.85
N LEU A 1041 -17.16 -6.13 -19.96
CA LEU A 1041 -16.66 -7.43 -20.40
C LEU A 1041 -15.74 -8.07 -19.35
N GLU A 1042 -14.88 -7.30 -18.69
CA GLU A 1042 -13.96 -7.80 -17.65
C GLU A 1042 -14.73 -8.24 -16.41
N ARG A 1043 -15.66 -7.40 -15.93
CA ARG A 1043 -16.52 -7.71 -14.77
C ARG A 1043 -17.40 -8.94 -15.00
N ASP A 1044 -17.89 -9.14 -16.22
CA ASP A 1044 -18.72 -10.31 -16.58
C ASP A 1044 -17.89 -11.61 -16.72
N GLY A 1045 -16.58 -11.56 -16.49
CA GLY A 1045 -15.67 -12.69 -16.72
C GLY A 1045 -15.49 -13.04 -18.21
N ARG A 1046 -15.93 -12.14 -19.10
CA ARG A 1046 -15.84 -12.30 -20.56
C ARG A 1046 -14.60 -11.65 -21.15
N TYR A 1047 -13.82 -10.91 -20.38
CA TYR A 1047 -12.51 -10.42 -20.75
C TYR A 1047 -11.47 -10.83 -19.71
N ALA A 1048 -10.51 -11.67 -20.11
CA ALA A 1048 -9.44 -12.16 -19.24
C ALA A 1048 -8.04 -11.82 -19.77
N LYS A 1049 -7.11 -11.57 -18.84
CA LYS A 1049 -5.71 -11.23 -19.12
C LYS A 1049 -4.74 -12.25 -18.50
N ASP A 1050 -3.75 -12.65 -19.27
CA ASP A 1050 -2.57 -13.41 -18.85
C ASP A 1050 -1.32 -12.66 -19.35
N VAL A 1051 -0.98 -11.56 -18.66
CA VAL A 1051 0.05 -10.62 -19.10
C VAL A 1051 1.22 -10.55 -18.11
N TRP A 1052 2.42 -10.39 -18.64
CA TRP A 1052 3.65 -10.27 -17.84
C TRP A 1052 4.54 -9.16 -18.41
N ALA A 1053 5.40 -8.60 -17.55
CA ALA A 1053 6.48 -7.71 -17.98
C ALA A 1053 7.74 -8.55 -18.20
N GLY A 1054 8.36 -8.41 -19.38
CA GLY A 1054 9.73 -8.88 -19.58
C GLY A 1054 10.70 -7.92 -18.91
N ALA A 1055 11.63 -8.45 -18.11
CA ALA A 1055 12.76 -7.69 -17.56
C ALA A 1055 13.73 -7.22 -18.66
#